data_AF-A0A443RNS7-F1
#
_entry.id   AF-A0A443RNS7-F1
#
_cell.length_a   1.000
_cell.length_b   1.000
_cell.length_c   1.000
_cell.angle_alpha   90.00
_cell.angle_beta   90.00
_cell.angle_gamma   90.00
#
_symmetry.space_group_name_H-M   'P 1'
#
loop_
_entity.id
_entity.type
_entity.pdbx_description
1 polymer ?
#
loop_
_entity_poly.entity_id
_entity_poly.type
_entity_poly.pdbx_seq_one_letter_code
_entity_poly.pdbx_strand_id
1 'polypeptide(L)'
;MLSINDWAKIIRKEFLKHLQSINSKDACRNLSATSSNVPPLYKQNIQQFLIENKSNIYSRSLDLMRETTDVHPRTISVGIHMTILLELGSFVEKTPNLNSPLTNNIQMRALRFAVTKKNKSWIETTFSVFKLNEVPVKQIQDLVTELVNNRFYAEAAYIIIQRGLQKTRTLKEIPIPLLLEDKINVMEQYIEKCPETASKLITYLDSVRNKYNIIEELAEDTLVDVSKVKPERFASRTLNKLITRLMKKYNIKAECPFTNKEQNLKSLRFLIYKRYVEGSISADCFFEGLIKTIGSCKEILDDALIFVLRNNLDEARKLADHFNVPIEKRPYELQYDSSNSQQINWEENNDDWGDTSDWSPPPETKQESTASSHYEAYILTDIEQPISEEFLTLRLDLKDDVRFIDTPDGLQEIIDIVTAYDVIGIDCEWKPSFGVFSSNVQMVELMQIATWDNKITKIGFGIKSDWVNIKATLPKRAFCEPKNVLDLQNFFDWISNKHPNLIPTEDLFVPKDVKGLSKLTFILLKKYVNKDEQFSDWGRRPLRENQIKYAALDAFCLLMIYERLYEKCQSEGVDLQDCINLFTSGKISSQQMLDDKVNSPKLLNCDEKIQFDALPISKFKCIADTMLQGLGRNLRICGADVRILHINDRDMEVVEFAQSTGSVILTSGHRFHYLKRHVPAGKCCNVPNGICSYDQLKIIVRRFNLRLSKEDLLSRCVKCNSNKFKEMRSHELKELYTKKVTKYKHLELRYDGLNIYKFDEIEIFYLCYTCGQIYWEGCHHHRFRKKIEEVFEDESKEKGAGKIILQEEPQELITLD
;
A
#
# COMPACT_ATOMS: atom_id res chain seq x y z
N MET A 1 31.51 50.96 -22.59
CA MET A 1 30.44 50.08 -22.07
C MET A 1 29.82 49.37 -23.25
N LEU A 2 29.69 48.05 -23.18
CA LEU A 2 28.99 47.27 -24.21
C LEU A 2 27.48 47.57 -24.14
N SER A 3 26.78 47.49 -25.28
CA SER A 3 25.31 47.60 -25.26
C SER A 3 24.68 46.34 -24.62
N ILE A 4 23.42 46.42 -24.19
CA ILE A 4 22.69 45.24 -23.69
C ILE A 4 22.67 44.13 -24.75
N ASN A 5 22.51 44.49 -26.02
CA ASN A 5 22.49 43.51 -27.12
C ASN A 5 23.83 42.81 -27.29
N ASP A 6 24.94 43.52 -27.08
CA ASP A 6 26.28 42.94 -27.13
C ASP A 6 26.50 41.99 -25.95
N TRP A 7 26.10 42.39 -24.75
CA TRP A 7 26.13 41.53 -23.56
C TRP A 7 25.27 40.28 -23.72
N ALA A 8 24.05 40.42 -24.24
CA ALA A 8 23.16 39.29 -24.53
C ALA A 8 23.79 38.32 -25.53
N LYS A 9 24.43 38.82 -26.60
CA LYS A 9 25.17 37.98 -27.57
C LYS A 9 26.34 37.23 -26.92
N ILE A 10 27.13 37.90 -26.08
CA ILE A 10 28.29 37.29 -25.39
C ILE A 10 27.82 36.17 -24.45
N ILE A 11 26.84 36.46 -23.58
CA ILE A 11 26.31 35.51 -22.59
C ILE A 11 25.67 34.31 -23.28
N ARG A 12 24.89 34.53 -24.35
CA ARG A 12 24.31 33.45 -25.18
C ARG A 12 25.39 32.56 -25.79
N LYS A 13 26.42 33.15 -26.41
CA LYS A 13 27.49 32.40 -27.09
C LYS A 13 28.21 31.46 -26.13
N GLU A 14 28.53 31.93 -24.93
CA GLU A 14 29.22 31.12 -23.93
C GLU A 14 28.32 30.05 -23.31
N PHE A 15 27.02 30.31 -23.13
CA PHE A 15 26.07 29.29 -22.66
C PHE A 15 25.89 28.16 -23.68
N LEU A 16 25.84 28.48 -24.97
CA LEU A 16 25.68 27.48 -26.04
C LEU A 16 26.91 26.58 -26.16
N LYS A 17 28.13 27.13 -26.06
CA LYS A 17 29.36 26.34 -26.00
C LYS A 17 29.33 25.32 -24.85
N HIS A 18 28.78 25.71 -23.71
CA HIS A 18 28.66 24.84 -22.56
C HIS A 18 27.63 23.72 -22.77
N LEU A 19 26.46 24.04 -23.32
CA LEU A 19 25.48 23.02 -23.67
C LEU A 19 26.04 21.98 -24.66
N GLN A 20 26.87 22.41 -25.61
CA GLN A 20 27.55 21.52 -26.55
C GLN A 20 28.59 20.62 -25.88
N SER A 21 29.14 21.01 -24.73
CA SER A 21 30.10 20.21 -23.96
C SER A 21 29.44 19.17 -23.02
N ILE A 22 28.12 19.21 -22.83
CA ILE A 22 27.39 18.28 -21.94
C ILE A 22 26.70 17.21 -22.79
N ASN A 23 26.91 15.94 -22.42
CA ASN A 23 26.33 14.78 -23.12
C ASN A 23 24.78 14.83 -23.11
N SER A 24 24.14 14.54 -24.25
CA SER A 24 22.75 14.93 -24.55
C SER A 24 21.65 14.37 -23.63
N LYS A 25 21.92 13.27 -22.90
CA LYS A 25 20.95 12.66 -21.96
C LYS A 25 20.86 13.37 -20.60
N ASP A 26 21.88 14.14 -20.21
CA ASP A 26 21.93 14.82 -18.91
C ASP A 26 21.56 16.32 -18.99
N ALA A 27 21.65 16.91 -20.17
CA ALA A 27 21.39 18.34 -20.38
C ALA A 27 19.96 18.77 -19.98
N CYS A 28 18.94 17.94 -20.24
CA CYS A 28 17.55 18.28 -19.90
C CYS A 28 17.20 18.15 -18.42
N ARG A 29 17.93 17.32 -17.65
CA ARG A 29 17.67 17.11 -16.20
C ARG A 29 18.46 18.06 -15.31
N ASN A 30 19.63 18.50 -15.74
CA ASN A 30 20.53 19.35 -14.94
C ASN A 30 20.24 20.86 -15.07
N LEU A 31 19.43 21.29 -16.05
CA LEU A 31 19.06 22.71 -16.22
C LEU A 31 18.16 23.26 -15.08
N SER A 32 17.59 22.39 -14.24
CA SER A 32 16.70 22.77 -13.14
C SER A 32 17.35 22.77 -11.75
N ALA A 33 18.63 22.43 -11.61
CA ALA A 33 19.25 22.33 -10.29
C ALA A 33 20.75 22.64 -10.31
N THR A 34 21.12 23.59 -9.46
CA THR A 34 22.48 23.91 -8.96
C THR A 34 23.39 24.79 -9.82
N SER A 35 23.88 25.86 -9.20
CA SER A 35 24.85 26.82 -9.73
C SER A 35 26.27 26.24 -9.92
N SER A 36 26.48 24.98 -9.56
CA SER A 36 27.81 24.33 -9.49
C SER A 36 28.35 23.86 -10.84
N ASN A 37 27.50 23.67 -11.85
CA ASN A 37 27.92 23.14 -13.18
C ASN A 37 28.04 24.20 -14.28
N VAL A 38 27.87 25.49 -13.96
CA VAL A 38 27.92 26.56 -14.97
C VAL A 38 29.38 27.00 -15.22
N PRO A 39 29.83 27.22 -16.48
CA PRO A 39 31.22 27.56 -16.77
C PRO A 39 31.69 28.81 -16.04
N PRO A 40 32.95 28.84 -15.56
CA PRO A 40 33.54 30.00 -14.90
C PRO A 40 33.45 31.28 -15.75
N LEU A 41 33.72 31.19 -17.06
CA LEU A 41 33.71 32.33 -17.98
C LEU A 41 32.31 32.91 -18.19
N TYR A 42 31.28 32.05 -18.19
CA TYR A 42 29.88 32.48 -18.30
C TYR A 42 29.45 33.30 -17.08
N LYS A 43 29.79 32.84 -15.87
CA LYS A 43 29.54 33.59 -14.63
C LYS A 43 30.35 34.89 -14.58
N GLN A 44 31.61 34.86 -14.99
CA GLN A 44 32.45 36.06 -15.05
C GLN A 44 31.85 37.15 -15.96
N ASN A 45 31.31 36.77 -17.12
CA ASN A 45 30.64 37.71 -18.03
C ASN A 45 29.39 38.34 -17.39
N ILE A 46 28.58 37.56 -16.68
CA ILE A 46 27.43 38.09 -15.93
C ILE A 46 27.89 39.04 -14.83
N GLN A 47 28.91 38.66 -14.05
CA GLN A 47 29.45 39.51 -12.99
C GLN A 47 30.03 40.82 -13.53
N GLN A 48 30.73 40.77 -14.67
CA GLN A 48 31.23 41.96 -15.35
C GLN A 48 30.09 42.87 -15.83
N PHE A 49 29.04 42.31 -16.40
CA PHE A 49 27.82 43.05 -16.75
C PHE A 49 27.20 43.76 -15.53
N LEU A 50 27.09 43.06 -14.40
CA LEU A 50 26.56 43.60 -13.14
C LEU A 50 27.43 44.74 -12.61
N ILE A 51 28.76 44.63 -12.72
CA ILE A 51 29.72 45.66 -12.35
C ILE A 51 29.59 46.92 -13.22
N GLU A 52 29.40 46.76 -14.54
CA GLU A 52 29.24 47.88 -15.47
C GLU A 52 27.89 48.62 -15.29
N ASN A 53 26.88 47.94 -14.75
CA ASN A 53 25.51 48.45 -14.63
C ASN A 53 25.06 48.69 -13.18
N LYS A 54 26.00 48.86 -12.23
CA LYS A 54 25.71 49.00 -10.79
C LYS A 54 24.63 50.04 -10.43
N SER A 55 24.53 51.15 -11.18
CA SER A 55 23.58 52.23 -10.91
C SER A 55 22.13 51.91 -11.26
N ASN A 56 21.87 50.91 -12.10
CA ASN A 56 20.52 50.52 -12.55
C ASN A 56 20.40 48.99 -12.65
N ILE A 57 21.05 48.27 -11.72
CA ILE A 57 21.34 46.85 -11.84
C ILE A 57 20.09 46.00 -12.05
N TYR A 58 19.00 46.31 -11.35
CA TYR A 58 17.75 45.56 -11.40
C TYR A 58 17.06 45.70 -12.77
N SER A 59 16.88 46.94 -13.23
CA SER A 59 16.26 47.21 -14.53
C SER A 59 17.09 46.63 -15.67
N ARG A 60 18.41 46.85 -15.64
CA ARG A 60 19.33 46.36 -16.68
C ARG A 60 19.40 44.83 -16.71
N SER A 61 19.32 44.16 -15.56
CA SER A 61 19.27 42.69 -15.51
C SER A 61 17.97 42.12 -16.08
N LEU A 62 16.84 42.81 -15.88
CA LEU A 62 15.57 42.44 -16.53
C LEU A 62 15.62 42.65 -18.04
N ASP A 63 16.21 43.75 -18.50
CA ASP A 63 16.41 43.99 -19.92
C ASP A 63 17.31 42.91 -20.53
N LEU A 64 18.42 42.58 -19.88
CA LEU A 64 19.32 41.50 -20.31
C LEU A 64 18.58 40.17 -20.41
N MET A 65 17.80 39.78 -19.39
CA MET A 65 16.99 38.56 -19.43
C MET A 65 15.96 38.59 -20.57
N ARG A 66 15.33 39.73 -20.87
CA ARG A 66 14.41 39.86 -22.00
C ARG A 66 15.15 39.66 -23.32
N GLU A 67 16.25 40.38 -23.51
CA GLU A 67 17.09 40.29 -24.71
C GLU A 67 17.80 38.93 -24.84
N THR A 68 17.71 38.01 -23.89
CA THR A 68 18.21 36.62 -24.03
C THR A 68 17.12 35.61 -24.45
N THR A 69 15.86 36.03 -24.62
CA THR A 69 14.71 35.11 -24.77
C THR A 69 14.49 34.56 -26.20
N ASP A 70 14.98 35.21 -27.25
CA ASP A 70 14.35 35.14 -28.59
C ASP A 70 14.85 34.10 -29.62
N VAL A 71 15.73 33.15 -29.30
CA VAL A 71 16.40 32.38 -30.38
C VAL A 71 16.32 30.84 -30.27
N HIS A 72 15.89 30.25 -29.14
CA HIS A 72 16.00 28.79 -28.89
C HIS A 72 14.87 28.19 -28.02
N PRO A 73 14.74 26.84 -27.93
CA PRO A 73 13.70 26.16 -27.15
C PRO A 73 13.57 26.72 -25.71
N ARG A 74 12.33 26.83 -25.20
CA ARG A 74 11.99 27.41 -23.88
C ARG A 74 12.88 26.94 -22.72
N THR A 75 13.41 25.72 -22.77
CA THR A 75 14.25 25.13 -21.74
C THR A 75 15.64 25.77 -21.63
N ILE A 76 16.22 26.24 -22.73
CA ILE A 76 17.57 26.85 -22.76
C ILE A 76 17.54 28.26 -22.18
N SER A 77 16.54 29.07 -22.57
CA SER A 77 16.40 30.44 -22.08
C SER A 77 16.07 30.50 -20.58
N VAL A 78 15.33 29.53 -20.05
CA VAL A 78 15.04 29.41 -18.61
C VAL A 78 16.32 29.23 -17.78
N GLY A 79 17.30 28.43 -18.25
CA GLY A 79 18.57 28.24 -17.54
C GLY A 79 19.45 29.50 -17.52
N ILE A 80 19.54 30.21 -18.65
CA ILE A 80 20.28 31.48 -18.76
C ILE A 80 19.71 32.50 -17.78
N HIS A 81 18.40 32.71 -17.82
CA HIS A 81 17.76 33.71 -16.99
C HIS A 81 17.93 33.38 -15.50
N MET A 82 17.83 32.11 -15.10
CA MET A 82 17.90 31.72 -13.69
C MET A 82 19.29 31.99 -13.13
N THR A 83 20.32 31.77 -13.95
CA THR A 83 21.70 32.09 -13.56
C THR A 83 21.91 33.59 -13.41
N ILE A 84 21.38 34.40 -14.34
CA ILE A 84 21.42 35.87 -14.21
C ILE A 84 20.73 36.31 -12.91
N LEU A 85 19.58 35.73 -12.59
CA LEU A 85 18.82 36.05 -11.37
C LEU A 85 19.58 35.68 -10.08
N LEU A 86 20.21 34.51 -10.04
CA LEU A 86 20.99 34.06 -8.88
C LEU A 86 22.29 34.88 -8.69
N GLU A 87 23.00 35.19 -9.78
CA GLU A 87 24.19 36.04 -9.71
C GLU A 87 23.83 37.48 -9.31
N LEU A 88 22.71 38.01 -9.79
CA LEU A 88 22.18 39.30 -9.33
C LEU A 88 21.91 39.27 -7.82
N GLY A 89 21.24 38.24 -7.31
CA GLY A 89 20.99 38.07 -5.88
C GLY A 89 22.28 38.06 -5.06
N SER A 90 23.25 37.22 -5.46
CA SER A 90 24.55 37.13 -4.79
C SER A 90 25.33 38.45 -4.82
N PHE A 91 25.27 39.18 -5.93
CA PHE A 91 25.94 40.47 -6.09
C PHE A 91 25.35 41.55 -5.17
N VAL A 92 24.03 41.61 -5.07
CA VAL A 92 23.32 42.56 -4.20
C VAL A 92 23.62 42.26 -2.73
N GLU A 93 23.61 40.99 -2.31
CA GLU A 93 23.94 40.59 -0.94
C GLU A 93 25.39 40.97 -0.54
N LYS A 94 26.34 40.83 -1.47
CA LYS A 94 27.76 41.16 -1.24
C LYS A 94 28.05 42.66 -1.27
N THR A 95 27.10 43.50 -1.70
CA THR A 95 27.31 44.94 -1.91
C THR A 95 26.31 45.78 -1.09
N PRO A 96 26.46 45.87 0.24
CA PRO A 96 25.44 46.42 1.15
C PRO A 96 25.08 47.92 1.00
N ASN A 97 25.71 48.69 0.10
CA ASN A 97 25.41 50.11 -0.17
C ASN A 97 25.20 50.42 -1.66
N LEU A 98 24.57 49.49 -2.40
CA LEU A 98 24.34 49.68 -3.83
C LEU A 98 23.31 50.81 -4.09
N ASN A 99 23.76 51.92 -4.67
CA ASN A 99 22.89 53.03 -5.09
C ASN A 99 22.18 52.72 -6.42
N SER A 100 21.32 51.69 -6.41
CA SER A 100 20.47 51.30 -7.55
C SER A 100 19.00 51.42 -7.14
N PRO A 101 18.18 52.19 -7.88
CA PRO A 101 16.76 52.33 -7.56
C PRO A 101 16.03 51.00 -7.82
N LEU A 102 15.34 50.50 -6.79
CA LEU A 102 14.40 49.39 -6.88
C LEU A 102 12.99 49.95 -6.66
N THR A 103 12.36 50.41 -7.74
CA THR A 103 11.00 50.98 -7.67
C THR A 103 9.95 49.88 -7.75
N ASN A 104 8.73 50.17 -7.27
CA ASN A 104 7.59 49.26 -7.39
C ASN A 104 7.33 48.83 -8.85
N ASN A 105 7.61 49.71 -9.83
CA ASN A 105 7.47 49.37 -11.24
C ASN A 105 8.46 48.27 -11.68
N ILE A 106 9.74 48.39 -11.29
CA ILE A 106 10.77 47.38 -11.58
C ILE A 106 10.42 46.05 -10.88
N GLN A 107 9.96 46.11 -9.64
CA GLN A 107 9.52 44.93 -8.88
C GLN A 107 8.35 44.21 -9.56
N MET A 108 7.30 44.93 -9.94
CA MET A 108 6.15 44.35 -10.64
C MET A 108 6.52 43.83 -12.04
N ARG A 109 7.45 44.50 -12.74
CA ARG A 109 8.00 44.03 -14.02
C ARG A 109 8.75 42.70 -13.84
N ALA A 110 9.56 42.57 -12.79
CA ALA A 110 10.26 41.34 -12.46
C ALA A 110 9.28 40.20 -12.15
N LEU A 111 8.27 40.47 -11.32
CA LEU A 111 7.26 39.48 -10.95
C LEU A 111 6.46 38.99 -12.17
N ARG A 112 6.02 39.91 -13.04
CA ARG A 112 5.34 39.54 -14.29
C ARG A 112 6.23 38.69 -15.20
N PHE A 113 7.52 39.01 -15.29
CA PHE A 113 8.48 38.19 -16.04
C PHE A 113 8.62 36.78 -15.44
N ALA A 114 8.71 36.66 -14.11
CA ALA A 114 8.81 35.37 -13.42
C ALA A 114 7.58 34.48 -13.65
N VAL A 115 6.38 35.05 -13.63
CA VAL A 115 5.13 34.33 -13.91
C VAL A 115 5.13 33.68 -15.30
N THR A 116 5.70 34.35 -16.32
CA THR A 116 5.78 33.76 -17.68
C THR A 116 6.58 32.47 -17.75
N LYS A 117 7.43 32.20 -16.74
CA LYS A 117 8.26 30.99 -16.68
C LYS A 117 7.51 29.78 -16.13
N LYS A 118 6.32 29.97 -15.54
CA LYS A 118 5.44 28.90 -15.01
C LYS A 118 6.16 27.93 -14.06
N ASN A 119 7.03 28.47 -13.21
CA ASN A 119 7.89 27.68 -12.34
C ASN A 119 7.94 28.28 -10.93
N LYS A 120 7.79 27.43 -9.90
CA LYS A 120 7.84 27.82 -8.49
C LYS A 120 9.14 28.53 -8.13
N SER A 121 10.29 27.90 -8.40
CA SER A 121 11.62 28.40 -8.01
C SER A 121 11.87 29.80 -8.58
N TRP A 122 11.38 30.07 -9.79
CA TRP A 122 11.44 31.40 -10.39
C TRP A 122 10.73 32.45 -9.56
N ILE A 123 9.48 32.17 -9.16
CA ILE A 123 8.69 33.10 -8.35
C ILE A 123 9.38 33.30 -7.00
N GLU A 124 9.82 32.23 -6.33
CA GLU A 124 10.49 32.31 -5.02
C GLU A 124 11.79 33.11 -5.06
N THR A 125 12.67 32.82 -6.02
CA THR A 125 13.94 33.55 -6.17
C THR A 125 13.69 35.00 -6.57
N THR A 126 12.69 35.29 -7.41
CA THR A 126 12.35 36.68 -7.75
C THR A 126 11.82 37.44 -6.53
N PHE A 127 11.02 36.80 -5.67
CA PHE A 127 10.56 37.37 -4.41
C PHE A 127 11.70 37.79 -3.49
N SER A 128 12.72 36.94 -3.37
CA SER A 128 13.92 37.21 -2.60
C SER A 128 14.77 38.34 -3.22
N VAL A 129 15.17 38.19 -4.49
CA VAL A 129 16.12 39.11 -5.15
C VAL A 129 15.55 40.51 -5.35
N PHE A 130 14.27 40.63 -5.71
CA PHE A 130 13.60 41.92 -5.95
C PHE A 130 12.83 42.41 -4.72
N LYS A 131 13.01 41.80 -3.54
CA LYS A 131 12.36 42.20 -2.29
C LYS A 131 10.86 42.44 -2.43
N LEU A 132 10.15 41.54 -3.10
CA LEU A 132 8.74 41.72 -3.45
C LEU A 132 7.81 41.78 -2.23
N ASN A 133 8.30 41.42 -1.06
CA ASN A 133 7.62 41.60 0.23
C ASN A 133 7.47 43.10 0.64
N GLU A 134 8.14 44.03 -0.03
CA GLU A 134 8.02 45.48 0.19
C GLU A 134 6.95 46.11 -0.72
N VAL A 135 6.58 45.46 -1.82
CA VAL A 135 5.57 45.96 -2.79
C VAL A 135 4.19 46.06 -2.14
N PRO A 136 3.42 47.16 -2.29
CA PRO A 136 2.10 47.29 -1.68
C PRO A 136 1.18 46.08 -1.96
N VAL A 137 0.55 45.54 -0.92
CA VAL A 137 -0.29 44.33 -0.99
C VAL A 137 -1.36 44.44 -2.08
N LYS A 138 -1.94 45.63 -2.26
CA LYS A 138 -2.94 45.91 -3.31
C LYS A 138 -2.42 45.57 -4.72
N GLN A 139 -1.20 45.96 -5.07
CA GLN A 139 -0.63 45.68 -6.40
C GLN A 139 -0.43 44.17 -6.64
N ILE A 140 -0.04 43.44 -5.60
CA ILE A 140 0.08 41.98 -5.68
C ILE A 140 -1.30 41.34 -5.79
N GLN A 141 -2.29 41.83 -5.05
CA GLN A 141 -3.67 41.35 -5.14
C GLN A 141 -4.28 41.58 -6.53
N ASP A 142 -4.05 42.75 -7.13
CA ASP A 142 -4.49 43.08 -8.48
C ASP A 142 -3.89 42.10 -9.51
N LEU A 143 -2.58 41.82 -9.41
CA LEU A 143 -1.92 40.81 -10.24
C LEU A 143 -2.49 39.41 -10.02
N VAL A 144 -2.70 39.00 -8.77
CA VAL A 144 -3.29 37.69 -8.45
C VAL A 144 -4.68 37.55 -9.09
N THR A 145 -5.52 38.60 -8.99
CA THR A 145 -6.85 38.61 -9.62
C THR A 145 -6.74 38.52 -11.15
N GLU A 146 -5.80 39.23 -11.77
CA GLU A 146 -5.50 39.10 -13.20
C GLU A 146 -5.09 37.67 -13.58
N LEU A 147 -4.25 37.01 -12.78
CA LEU A 147 -3.82 35.63 -13.02
C LEU A 147 -4.97 34.63 -12.90
N VAL A 148 -5.81 34.77 -11.89
CA VAL A 148 -7.00 33.92 -11.70
C VAL A 148 -7.96 34.08 -12.89
N ASN A 149 -8.21 35.31 -13.34
CA ASN A 149 -9.06 35.58 -14.51
C ASN A 149 -8.49 34.96 -15.81
N ASN A 150 -7.17 34.89 -15.92
CA ASN A 150 -6.47 34.25 -17.03
C ASN A 150 -6.19 32.75 -16.82
N ARG A 151 -6.76 32.12 -15.78
CA ARG A 151 -6.63 30.69 -15.45
C ARG A 151 -5.20 30.24 -15.10
N PHE A 152 -4.35 31.15 -14.61
CA PHE A 152 -3.00 30.85 -14.10
C PHE A 152 -3.02 30.58 -12.58
N TYR A 153 -3.76 29.55 -12.16
CA TYR A 153 -4.01 29.27 -10.74
C TYR A 153 -2.75 28.85 -9.97
N ALA A 154 -1.83 28.11 -10.60
CA ALA A 154 -0.62 27.62 -9.94
C ALA A 154 0.34 28.77 -9.64
N GLU A 155 0.53 29.66 -10.61
CA GLU A 155 1.34 30.86 -10.47
C GLU A 155 0.75 31.82 -9.43
N ALA A 156 -0.57 32.03 -9.46
CA ALA A 156 -1.28 32.79 -8.43
C ALA A 156 -1.08 32.19 -7.03
N ALA A 157 -1.20 30.86 -6.91
CA ALA A 157 -0.99 30.15 -5.64
C ALA A 157 0.43 30.36 -5.09
N TYR A 158 1.48 30.26 -5.92
CA TYR A 158 2.85 30.50 -5.47
C TYR A 158 3.05 31.94 -4.96
N ILE A 159 2.50 32.94 -5.65
CA ILE A 159 2.57 34.35 -5.22
C ILE A 159 1.85 34.53 -3.88
N ILE A 160 0.65 33.98 -3.73
CA ILE A 160 -0.12 34.05 -2.48
C ILE A 160 0.64 33.41 -1.32
N ILE A 161 1.26 32.24 -1.54
CA ILE A 161 2.06 31.53 -0.53
C ILE A 161 3.24 32.39 -0.07
N GLN A 162 3.97 33.01 -1.00
CA GLN A 162 5.11 33.86 -0.67
C GLN A 162 4.70 35.10 0.14
N ARG A 163 3.52 35.67 -0.18
CA ARG A 163 2.99 36.86 0.49
C ARG A 163 2.17 36.58 1.76
N GLY A 164 1.84 35.32 2.05
CA GLY A 164 1.01 34.94 3.20
C GLY A 164 -0.47 35.35 3.08
N LEU A 165 -1.01 35.46 1.87
CA LEU A 165 -2.36 35.98 1.60
C LEU A 165 -3.45 34.88 1.52
N GLN A 166 -3.17 33.66 2.00
CA GLN A 166 -4.10 32.53 1.86
C GLN A 166 -5.46 32.78 2.53
N LYS A 167 -5.46 33.48 3.67
CA LYS A 167 -6.68 33.75 4.46
C LYS A 167 -7.64 34.72 3.76
N THR A 168 -7.15 35.56 2.84
CA THR A 168 -7.98 36.56 2.15
C THR A 168 -8.63 36.01 0.88
N ARG A 169 -8.39 34.73 0.55
CA ARG A 169 -8.84 34.10 -0.70
C ARG A 169 -9.83 32.99 -0.42
N THR A 170 -10.77 32.79 -1.32
CA THR A 170 -11.79 31.75 -1.18
C THR A 170 -11.27 30.40 -1.69
N LEU A 171 -11.96 29.32 -1.32
CA LEU A 171 -11.64 27.97 -1.84
C LEU A 171 -11.84 27.90 -3.36
N LYS A 172 -12.87 28.56 -3.88
CA LYS A 172 -13.23 28.56 -5.30
C LYS A 172 -12.28 29.39 -6.17
N GLU A 173 -11.52 30.34 -5.59
CA GLU A 173 -10.51 31.11 -6.34
C GLU A 173 -9.24 30.31 -6.67
N ILE A 174 -8.74 29.48 -5.73
CA ILE A 174 -7.41 28.84 -5.87
C ILE A 174 -7.43 27.34 -5.53
N PRO A 175 -7.74 26.87 -4.30
CA PRO A 175 -7.68 25.43 -3.98
C PRO A 175 -8.51 24.53 -4.90
N ILE A 176 -9.77 24.88 -5.18
CA ILE A 176 -10.67 24.06 -5.99
C ILE A 176 -10.24 24.04 -7.46
N PRO A 177 -9.90 25.18 -8.09
CA PRO A 177 -9.31 25.15 -9.44
C PRO A 177 -8.05 24.29 -9.57
N LEU A 178 -7.14 24.34 -8.59
CA LEU A 178 -5.95 23.50 -8.59
C LEU A 178 -6.28 22.00 -8.46
N LEU A 179 -7.33 21.67 -7.71
CA LEU A 179 -7.81 20.30 -7.59
C LEU A 179 -8.40 19.81 -8.93
N LEU A 180 -9.26 20.62 -9.57
CA LEU A 180 -9.88 20.32 -10.87
C LEU A 180 -8.84 20.18 -12.00
N GLU A 181 -7.75 20.94 -11.96
CA GLU A 181 -6.64 20.84 -12.92
C GLU A 181 -5.63 19.69 -12.64
N ASP A 182 -5.90 18.79 -11.68
CA ASP A 182 -4.99 17.68 -11.29
C ASP A 182 -3.63 18.19 -10.75
N LYS A 183 -3.60 19.41 -10.17
CA LYS A 183 -2.41 20.06 -9.57
C LYS A 183 -2.40 19.96 -8.04
N ILE A 184 -2.71 18.77 -7.52
CA ILE A 184 -2.85 18.48 -6.07
C ILE A 184 -1.59 18.89 -5.28
N ASN A 185 -0.40 18.67 -5.83
CA ASN A 185 0.87 19.03 -5.17
C ASN A 185 0.98 20.54 -4.89
N VAL A 186 0.42 21.39 -5.73
CA VAL A 186 0.42 22.85 -5.55
C VAL A 186 -0.63 23.26 -4.53
N MET A 187 -1.82 22.65 -4.60
CA MET A 187 -2.89 22.83 -3.62
C MET A 187 -2.42 22.45 -2.20
N GLU A 188 -1.70 21.33 -2.05
CA GLU A 188 -1.13 20.93 -0.75
C GLU A 188 -0.12 21.93 -0.20
N GLN A 189 0.76 22.46 -1.06
CA GLN A 189 1.70 23.51 -0.66
C GLN A 189 0.97 24.79 -0.25
N TYR A 190 -0.16 25.11 -0.91
CA TYR A 190 -0.98 26.27 -0.60
C TYR A 190 -1.57 26.18 0.82
N ILE A 191 -2.09 25.01 1.20
CA ILE A 191 -2.72 24.80 2.52
C ILE A 191 -1.72 24.45 3.62
N GLU A 192 -0.47 24.08 3.29
CA GLU A 192 0.52 23.58 4.25
C GLU A 192 0.78 24.53 5.42
N LYS A 193 0.82 25.84 5.15
CA LYS A 193 1.05 26.88 6.17
C LYS A 193 -0.25 27.53 6.67
N CYS A 194 -1.43 26.99 6.32
CA CYS A 194 -2.71 27.57 6.69
C CYS A 194 -3.74 26.48 7.09
N PRO A 195 -3.71 26.00 8.35
CA PRO A 195 -4.61 24.96 8.85
C PRO A 195 -6.10 25.32 8.73
N GLU A 196 -6.45 26.60 8.87
CA GLU A 196 -7.83 27.09 8.69
C GLU A 196 -8.36 26.84 7.27
N THR A 197 -7.54 27.12 6.25
CA THR A 197 -7.90 26.90 4.85
C THR A 197 -7.96 25.40 4.55
N ALA A 198 -7.03 24.62 5.10
CA ALA A 198 -7.06 23.17 5.01
C ALA A 198 -8.35 22.59 5.61
N SER A 199 -8.75 23.05 6.80
CA SER A 199 -9.98 22.60 7.47
C SER A 199 -11.22 22.92 6.63
N LYS A 200 -11.35 24.17 6.16
CA LYS A 200 -12.45 24.58 5.27
C LYS A 200 -12.51 23.75 4.00
N LEU A 201 -11.36 23.46 3.37
CA LEU A 201 -11.28 22.62 2.18
C LEU A 201 -11.75 21.19 2.46
N ILE A 202 -11.26 20.58 3.53
CA ILE A 202 -11.60 19.20 3.90
C ILE A 202 -13.10 19.08 4.17
N THR A 203 -13.68 19.97 4.98
CA THR A 203 -15.13 19.96 5.27
C THR A 203 -15.96 20.18 4.01
N TYR A 204 -15.54 21.08 3.12
CA TYR A 204 -16.25 21.31 1.85
C TYR A 204 -16.17 20.08 0.93
N LEU A 205 -15.00 19.44 0.83
CA LEU A 205 -14.86 18.21 0.03
C LEU A 205 -15.70 17.06 0.60
N ASP A 206 -15.79 16.93 1.93
CA ASP A 206 -16.63 15.92 2.58
C ASP A 206 -18.12 16.15 2.35
N SER A 207 -18.58 17.40 2.21
CA SER A 207 -20.01 17.68 1.96
C SER A 207 -20.44 17.43 0.52
N VAL A 208 -19.53 17.54 -0.46
CA VAL A 208 -19.86 17.39 -1.89
C VAL A 208 -19.53 16.01 -2.47
N ARG A 209 -18.70 15.19 -1.79
CA ARG A 209 -18.20 13.89 -2.28
C ARG A 209 -19.25 12.86 -2.73
N ASN A 210 -20.47 12.95 -2.21
CA ASN A 210 -21.55 12.01 -2.49
C ASN A 210 -22.62 12.60 -3.45
N LYS A 211 -22.40 13.81 -3.98
CA LYS A 211 -23.29 14.42 -4.98
C LYS A 211 -23.04 13.79 -6.35
N TYR A 212 -24.10 13.52 -7.11
CA TYR A 212 -24.02 12.94 -8.45
C TYR A 212 -23.26 13.84 -9.45
N ASN A 213 -23.43 15.17 -9.35
CA ASN A 213 -22.79 16.17 -10.22
C ASN A 213 -21.65 16.91 -9.49
N ILE A 214 -20.75 16.14 -8.88
CA ILE A 214 -19.70 16.70 -8.03
C ILE A 214 -18.76 17.65 -8.79
N ILE A 215 -18.47 17.38 -10.06
CA ILE A 215 -17.53 18.19 -10.83
C ILE A 215 -18.17 19.54 -11.13
N GLU A 216 -19.44 19.56 -11.51
CA GLU A 216 -20.22 20.77 -11.76
C GLU A 216 -20.35 21.62 -10.50
N GLU A 217 -20.64 20.99 -9.35
CA GLU A 217 -20.71 21.66 -8.05
C GLU A 217 -19.36 22.28 -7.65
N LEU A 218 -18.25 21.54 -7.83
CA LEU A 218 -16.91 22.04 -7.54
C LEU A 218 -16.51 23.16 -8.51
N ALA A 219 -16.94 23.07 -9.78
CA ALA A 219 -16.60 24.04 -10.80
C ALA A 219 -17.51 25.28 -10.79
N GLU A 220 -18.65 25.24 -10.08
CA GLU A 220 -19.55 26.37 -9.91
C GLU A 220 -18.78 27.60 -9.38
N ASP A 221 -18.97 28.76 -9.99
CA ASP A 221 -18.22 30.01 -9.73
C ASP A 221 -16.70 29.93 -9.92
N THR A 222 -16.21 28.90 -10.61
CA THR A 222 -14.81 28.82 -11.07
C THR A 222 -14.71 29.11 -12.56
N LEU A 223 -13.53 29.54 -13.02
CA LEU A 223 -13.23 29.73 -14.45
C LEU A 223 -12.62 28.48 -15.11
N VAL A 224 -12.71 27.32 -14.46
CA VAL A 224 -12.11 26.07 -14.94
C VAL A 224 -12.91 25.49 -16.09
N ASP A 225 -12.20 24.94 -17.07
CA ASP A 225 -12.79 24.22 -18.19
C ASP A 225 -13.13 22.78 -17.78
N VAL A 226 -14.40 22.56 -17.40
CA VAL A 226 -14.92 21.26 -16.91
C VAL A 226 -14.67 20.12 -17.90
N SER A 227 -14.62 20.40 -19.21
CA SER A 227 -14.38 19.40 -20.25
C SER A 227 -13.01 18.72 -20.17
N LYS A 228 -12.04 19.36 -19.49
CA LYS A 228 -10.67 18.85 -19.32
C LYS A 228 -10.45 18.13 -18.01
N VAL A 229 -11.44 18.13 -17.12
CA VAL A 229 -11.35 17.49 -15.80
C VAL A 229 -11.47 15.98 -15.97
N LYS A 230 -10.65 15.21 -15.24
CA LYS A 230 -10.66 13.74 -15.25
C LYS A 230 -11.67 13.22 -14.22
N PRO A 231 -12.83 12.65 -14.61
CA PRO A 231 -13.87 12.29 -13.65
C PRO A 231 -13.46 11.22 -12.64
N GLU A 232 -12.59 10.30 -13.05
CA GLU A 232 -12.05 9.21 -12.21
C GLU A 232 -11.38 9.71 -10.91
N ARG A 233 -10.84 10.94 -10.92
CA ARG A 233 -10.19 11.56 -9.76
C ARG A 233 -11.19 12.01 -8.69
N PHE A 234 -12.45 12.22 -9.08
CA PHE A 234 -13.53 12.72 -8.23
C PHE A 234 -14.51 11.64 -7.81
N ALA A 235 -14.24 10.37 -8.12
CA ALA A 235 -14.98 9.25 -7.56
C ALA A 235 -14.94 9.30 -6.02
N SER A 236 -16.07 9.02 -5.37
CA SER A 236 -16.24 9.12 -3.91
C SER A 236 -15.12 8.40 -3.13
N ARG A 237 -14.71 7.21 -3.57
CA ARG A 237 -13.58 6.45 -2.97
C ARG A 237 -12.24 7.16 -3.09
N THR A 238 -11.97 7.84 -4.21
CA THR A 238 -10.72 8.58 -4.44
C THR A 238 -10.68 9.84 -3.58
N LEU A 239 -11.79 10.57 -3.51
CA LEU A 239 -11.92 11.74 -2.65
C LEU A 239 -11.85 11.39 -1.17
N ASN A 240 -12.47 10.29 -0.73
CA ASN A 240 -12.37 9.85 0.64
C ASN A 240 -10.91 9.55 1.04
N LYS A 241 -10.12 8.92 0.16
CA LYS A 241 -8.67 8.71 0.38
C LYS A 241 -7.92 10.04 0.48
N LEU A 242 -8.25 11.02 -0.36
CA LEU A 242 -7.65 12.36 -0.30
C LEU A 242 -7.97 13.06 1.03
N ILE A 243 -9.24 13.14 1.40
CA ILE A 243 -9.75 13.73 2.64
C ILE A 243 -9.06 13.10 3.85
N THR A 244 -9.10 11.77 3.96
CA THR A 244 -8.46 11.02 5.05
C THR A 244 -6.96 11.32 5.15
N ARG A 245 -6.25 11.37 4.00
CA ARG A 245 -4.82 11.69 3.96
C ARG A 245 -4.53 13.11 4.43
N LEU A 246 -5.34 14.10 4.03
CA LEU A 246 -5.18 15.49 4.44
C LEU A 246 -5.49 15.67 5.93
N MET A 247 -6.56 15.04 6.44
CA MET A 247 -6.90 15.05 7.88
C MET A 247 -5.75 14.53 8.73
N LYS A 248 -5.13 13.40 8.33
CA LYS A 248 -3.96 12.82 9.01
C LYS A 248 -2.73 13.72 8.93
N LYS A 249 -2.40 14.23 7.74
CA LYS A 249 -1.19 15.04 7.49
C LYS A 249 -1.18 16.32 8.33
N TYR A 250 -2.33 16.96 8.48
CA TYR A 250 -2.43 18.25 9.18
C TYR A 250 -3.02 18.15 10.58
N ASN A 251 -3.31 16.93 11.07
CA ASN A 251 -3.95 16.66 12.36
C ASN A 251 -5.23 17.50 12.57
N ILE A 252 -6.05 17.62 11.53
CA ILE A 252 -7.23 18.48 11.52
C ILE A 252 -8.45 17.66 11.94
N LYS A 253 -9.00 17.95 13.13
CA LYS A 253 -10.30 17.45 13.62
C LYS A 253 -11.47 18.18 12.96
N ALA A 254 -11.46 18.28 11.64
CA ALA A 254 -12.58 18.87 10.90
C ALA A 254 -13.83 18.00 11.08
N GLU A 255 -15.00 18.63 11.17
CA GLU A 255 -16.28 17.95 11.12
C GLU A 255 -16.45 17.37 9.71
N CYS A 256 -16.17 16.07 9.57
CA CYS A 256 -16.29 15.30 8.33
C CYS A 256 -17.25 14.13 8.57
N PRO A 257 -18.57 14.40 8.68
CA PRO A 257 -19.56 13.41 9.08
C PRO A 257 -19.59 12.21 8.13
N PHE A 258 -19.46 12.42 6.81
CA PHE A 258 -19.55 11.33 5.84
C PHE A 258 -18.32 10.42 5.87
N THR A 259 -17.12 11.01 5.95
CA THR A 259 -15.88 10.25 6.13
C THR A 259 -15.88 9.47 7.44
N ASN A 260 -16.33 10.08 8.53
CA ASN A 260 -16.43 9.43 9.84
C ASN A 260 -17.44 8.26 9.80
N LYS A 261 -18.62 8.46 9.21
CA LYS A 261 -19.64 7.42 9.08
C LYS A 261 -19.11 6.21 8.29
N GLU A 262 -18.52 6.43 7.11
CA GLU A 262 -18.02 5.33 6.27
C GLU A 262 -16.91 4.52 6.97
N GLN A 263 -16.02 5.18 7.72
CA GLN A 263 -14.94 4.49 8.42
C GLN A 263 -15.48 3.66 9.60
N ASN A 264 -16.44 4.20 10.36
CA ASN A 264 -17.07 3.46 11.46
C ASN A 264 -17.92 2.30 10.96
N LEU A 265 -18.57 2.42 9.80
CA LEU A 265 -19.23 1.30 9.13
C LEU A 265 -18.27 0.17 8.76
N LYS A 266 -17.03 0.49 8.34
CA LYS A 266 -16.00 -0.53 8.08
C LYS A 266 -15.57 -1.26 9.36
N SER A 267 -15.36 -0.52 10.45
CA SER A 267 -15.05 -1.10 11.76
C SER A 267 -16.18 -2.01 12.25
N LEU A 268 -17.43 -1.56 12.11
CA LEU A 268 -18.63 -2.33 12.44
C LEU A 268 -18.69 -3.64 11.63
N ARG A 269 -18.55 -3.57 10.30
CA ARG A 269 -18.52 -4.76 9.43
C ARG A 269 -17.41 -5.74 9.82
N PHE A 270 -16.25 -5.22 10.20
CA PHE A 270 -15.14 -6.04 10.70
C PHE A 270 -15.49 -6.78 11.99
N LEU A 271 -16.11 -6.11 12.96
CA LEU A 271 -16.55 -6.73 14.22
C LEU A 271 -17.61 -7.81 13.99
N ILE A 272 -18.60 -7.53 13.12
CA ILE A 272 -19.65 -8.47 12.72
C ILE A 272 -19.04 -9.73 12.10
N TYR A 273 -18.10 -9.56 11.17
CA TYR A 273 -17.38 -10.68 10.56
C TYR A 273 -16.61 -11.50 11.61
N LYS A 274 -15.87 -10.84 12.50
CA LYS A 274 -15.09 -11.51 13.55
C LYS A 274 -15.96 -12.32 14.52
N ARG A 275 -17.15 -11.81 14.88
CA ARG A 275 -18.08 -12.47 15.81
C ARG A 275 -18.84 -13.62 15.16
N TYR A 276 -19.52 -13.37 14.05
CA TYR A 276 -20.51 -14.31 13.49
C TYR A 276 -19.98 -15.18 12.37
N VAL A 277 -18.88 -14.78 11.71
CA VAL A 277 -18.28 -15.57 10.62
C VAL A 277 -17.03 -16.30 11.09
N GLU A 278 -16.08 -15.60 11.71
CA GLU A 278 -14.82 -16.19 12.15
C GLU A 278 -14.91 -16.82 13.55
N GLY A 279 -15.87 -16.39 14.38
CA GLY A 279 -16.03 -16.86 15.76
C GLY A 279 -14.83 -16.56 16.66
N SER A 280 -13.96 -15.60 16.28
CA SER A 280 -12.68 -15.37 16.93
C SER A 280 -12.72 -14.36 18.09
N ILE A 281 -13.91 -13.87 18.45
CA ILE A 281 -14.11 -12.91 19.54
C ILE A 281 -15.31 -13.30 20.40
N SER A 282 -15.17 -13.13 21.71
CA SER A 282 -16.22 -13.39 22.69
C SER A 282 -17.38 -12.39 22.58
N ALA A 283 -18.54 -12.74 23.14
CA ALA A 283 -19.73 -11.88 23.14
C ALA A 283 -19.45 -10.53 23.82
N ASP A 284 -18.73 -10.57 24.95
CA ASP A 284 -18.38 -9.36 25.71
C ASP A 284 -17.43 -8.45 24.93
N CYS A 285 -16.38 -9.02 24.34
CA CYS A 285 -15.42 -8.27 23.53
C CYS A 285 -16.10 -7.62 22.32
N PHE A 286 -16.99 -8.37 21.66
CA PHE A 286 -17.79 -7.88 20.55
C PHE A 286 -18.70 -6.71 20.99
N PHE A 287 -19.41 -6.86 22.11
CA PHE A 287 -20.34 -5.83 22.60
C PHE A 287 -19.63 -4.55 23.03
N GLU A 288 -18.48 -4.64 23.71
CA GLU A 288 -17.63 -3.48 24.01
C GLU A 288 -17.14 -2.78 22.74
N GLY A 289 -16.70 -3.55 21.74
CA GLY A 289 -16.28 -3.04 20.43
C GLY A 289 -17.41 -2.31 19.68
N LEU A 290 -18.62 -2.86 19.72
CA LEU A 290 -19.82 -2.23 19.15
C LEU A 290 -20.14 -0.91 19.84
N ILE A 291 -20.22 -0.90 21.18
CA ILE A 291 -20.53 0.30 21.96
C ILE A 291 -19.53 1.41 21.65
N LYS A 292 -18.24 1.09 21.61
CA LYS A 292 -17.17 2.05 21.31
C LYS A 292 -17.28 2.60 19.89
N THR A 293 -17.56 1.74 18.91
CA THR A 293 -17.70 2.14 17.50
C THR A 293 -18.92 3.05 17.31
N ILE A 294 -20.07 2.68 17.86
CA ILE A 294 -21.32 3.48 17.81
C ILE A 294 -21.19 4.77 18.62
N GLY A 295 -20.56 4.72 19.79
CA GLY A 295 -20.28 5.89 20.62
C GLY A 295 -19.48 6.96 19.87
N SER A 296 -18.59 6.54 18.97
CA SER A 296 -17.82 7.46 18.12
C SER A 296 -18.61 8.04 16.94
N CYS A 297 -19.74 7.43 16.54
CA CYS A 297 -20.61 7.89 15.46
C CYS A 297 -22.02 7.33 15.66
N LYS A 298 -22.92 8.11 16.27
CA LYS A 298 -24.29 7.64 16.58
C LYS A 298 -25.13 7.34 15.32
N GLU A 299 -24.77 7.92 14.18
CA GLU A 299 -25.46 7.73 12.89
C GLU A 299 -25.37 6.32 12.31
N ILE A 300 -24.51 5.45 12.86
CA ILE A 300 -24.38 4.04 12.46
C ILE A 300 -25.14 3.08 13.40
N LEU A 301 -25.90 3.60 14.38
CA LEU A 301 -26.64 2.77 15.33
C LEU A 301 -27.67 1.89 14.61
N ASP A 302 -28.41 2.45 13.65
CA ASP A 302 -29.41 1.69 12.88
C ASP A 302 -28.74 0.60 12.03
N ASP A 303 -27.63 0.94 11.37
CA ASP A 303 -26.81 -0.03 10.62
C ASP A 303 -26.31 -1.17 11.53
N ALA A 304 -25.85 -0.84 12.74
CA ALA A 304 -25.39 -1.82 13.73
C ALA A 304 -26.52 -2.71 14.22
N LEU A 305 -27.68 -2.15 14.55
CA LEU A 305 -28.86 -2.93 14.95
C LEU A 305 -29.28 -3.89 13.84
N ILE A 306 -29.33 -3.44 12.59
CA ILE A 306 -29.68 -4.29 11.44
C ILE A 306 -28.65 -5.41 11.25
N PHE A 307 -27.35 -5.11 11.30
CA PHE A 307 -26.33 -6.13 11.11
C PHE A 307 -26.30 -7.16 12.25
N VAL A 308 -26.48 -6.73 13.50
CA VAL A 308 -26.55 -7.66 14.64
C VAL A 308 -27.83 -8.48 14.59
N LEU A 309 -28.99 -7.85 14.33
CA LEU A 309 -30.30 -8.51 14.26
C LEU A 309 -30.33 -9.65 13.24
N ARG A 310 -29.71 -9.46 12.07
CA ARG A 310 -29.60 -10.49 11.03
C ARG A 310 -28.83 -11.74 11.47
N ASN A 311 -28.03 -11.65 12.52
CA ASN A 311 -27.19 -12.75 13.01
C ASN A 311 -27.66 -13.27 14.39
N ASN A 312 -28.12 -12.40 15.29
CA ASN A 312 -28.53 -12.76 16.64
C ASN A 312 -29.55 -11.75 17.21
N LEU A 313 -30.78 -12.23 17.49
CA LEU A 313 -31.88 -11.42 18.01
C LEU A 313 -31.62 -10.90 19.44
N ASP A 314 -31.08 -11.74 20.31
CA ASP A 314 -30.86 -11.41 21.72
C ASP A 314 -29.73 -10.39 21.89
N GLU A 315 -28.63 -10.53 21.13
CA GLU A 315 -27.54 -9.55 21.11
C GLU A 315 -28.02 -8.20 20.53
N ALA A 316 -28.92 -8.22 19.54
CA ALA A 316 -29.52 -7.00 18.99
C ALA A 316 -30.45 -6.31 19.99
N ARG A 317 -31.22 -7.08 20.76
CA ARG A 317 -32.08 -6.58 21.86
C ARG A 317 -31.24 -5.90 22.94
N LYS A 318 -30.18 -6.58 23.41
CA LYS A 318 -29.21 -6.02 24.36
C LYS A 318 -28.59 -4.71 23.86
N LEU A 319 -28.26 -4.64 22.57
CA LEU A 319 -27.70 -3.43 21.96
C LEU A 319 -28.72 -2.28 21.93
N ALA A 320 -29.96 -2.56 21.54
CA ALA A 320 -31.05 -1.58 21.52
C ALA A 320 -31.35 -1.03 22.93
N ASP A 321 -31.34 -1.91 23.93
CA ASP A 321 -31.54 -1.54 25.33
C ASP A 321 -30.39 -0.70 25.87
N HIS A 322 -29.13 -1.06 25.56
CA HIS A 322 -27.95 -0.30 25.98
C HIS A 322 -27.98 1.16 25.48
N PHE A 323 -28.41 1.38 24.24
CA PHE A 323 -28.52 2.72 23.65
C PHE A 323 -29.86 3.42 23.92
N ASN A 324 -30.75 2.82 24.73
CA ASN A 324 -32.09 3.33 25.03
C ASN A 324 -32.90 3.69 23.76
N VAL A 325 -32.86 2.83 22.74
CA VAL A 325 -33.60 3.06 21.50
C VAL A 325 -35.10 2.92 21.79
N PRO A 326 -35.94 3.95 21.50
CA PRO A 326 -37.38 3.88 21.71
C PRO A 326 -37.99 2.72 20.93
N ILE A 327 -38.97 2.02 21.51
CA ILE A 327 -39.58 0.82 20.92
C ILE A 327 -40.08 1.11 19.51
N GLU A 328 -40.66 2.29 19.27
CA GLU A 328 -41.21 2.70 17.97
C GLU A 328 -40.13 2.89 16.89
N LYS A 329 -38.87 3.09 17.30
CA LYS A 329 -37.71 3.26 16.41
C LYS A 329 -36.89 1.99 16.24
N ARG A 330 -37.20 0.92 16.97
CA ARG A 330 -36.51 -0.37 16.80
C ARG A 330 -37.00 -1.05 15.51
N PRO A 331 -36.15 -1.85 14.84
CA PRO A 331 -36.61 -2.82 13.85
C PRO A 331 -37.81 -3.64 14.36
N TYR A 332 -38.75 -3.99 13.48
CA TYR A 332 -40.03 -4.62 13.82
C TYR A 332 -39.87 -5.85 14.74
N GLU A 333 -38.86 -6.67 14.48
CA GLU A 333 -38.50 -7.89 15.21
C GLU A 333 -38.09 -7.64 16.67
N LEU A 334 -37.70 -6.41 16.99
CA LEU A 334 -37.28 -5.96 18.32
C LEU A 334 -38.39 -5.18 19.05
N GLN A 335 -39.55 -4.96 18.42
CA GLN A 335 -40.68 -4.25 19.02
C GLN A 335 -41.59 -5.15 19.87
N TYR A 336 -41.49 -6.48 19.73
CA TYR A 336 -42.35 -7.45 20.39
C TYR A 336 -41.56 -8.39 21.30
N ASP A 337 -42.10 -8.65 22.48
CA ASP A 337 -41.48 -9.56 23.43
C ASP A 337 -41.76 -11.02 23.05
N SER A 338 -40.73 -11.87 23.13
CA SER A 338 -40.70 -13.25 22.63
C SER A 338 -41.40 -14.23 23.57
N SER A 339 -42.60 -13.89 24.03
CA SER A 339 -43.47 -14.76 24.82
C SER A 339 -44.75 -15.20 24.08
N ASN A 340 -44.93 -14.82 22.81
CA ASN A 340 -45.98 -15.37 21.95
C ASN A 340 -45.47 -15.60 20.52
N SER A 341 -44.91 -16.78 20.29
CA SER A 341 -44.55 -17.27 18.97
C SER A 341 -45.80 -17.82 18.25
N GLN A 342 -46.31 -17.07 17.29
CA GLN A 342 -46.96 -17.66 16.13
C GLN A 342 -46.09 -17.39 14.90
N GLN A 343 -45.70 -18.46 14.22
CA GLN A 343 -45.08 -18.42 12.89
C GLN A 343 -45.97 -17.59 11.97
N ILE A 344 -45.48 -16.42 11.55
CA ILE A 344 -46.10 -15.69 10.45
C ILE A 344 -45.19 -15.87 9.23
N ASN A 345 -45.69 -16.66 8.29
CA ASN A 345 -45.12 -16.86 6.95
C ASN A 345 -45.50 -15.63 6.12
N TRP A 346 -44.53 -14.93 5.53
CA TRP A 346 -44.81 -13.91 4.51
C TRP A 346 -44.06 -14.26 3.22
N GLU A 347 -44.86 -14.43 2.17
CA GLU A 347 -44.45 -14.58 0.78
C GLU A 347 -43.74 -13.33 0.28
N GLU A 348 -42.72 -13.54 -0.54
CA GLU A 348 -41.93 -12.52 -1.22
C GLU A 348 -42.82 -11.60 -2.07
N ASN A 349 -42.84 -10.31 -1.74
CA ASN A 349 -43.18 -9.27 -2.71
C ASN A 349 -41.96 -8.37 -2.89
N ASN A 350 -41.36 -8.49 -4.08
CA ASN A 350 -40.40 -7.55 -4.63
C ASN A 350 -41.10 -6.21 -4.84
N ASP A 351 -40.61 -5.14 -4.20
CA ASP A 351 -40.71 -3.79 -4.77
C ASP A 351 -39.42 -2.98 -4.50
N ASP A 352 -39.01 -2.38 -5.61
CA ASP A 352 -37.81 -1.64 -5.98
C ASP A 352 -37.46 -0.41 -5.11
N TRP A 353 -36.23 -0.37 -4.57
CA TRP A 353 -35.49 0.87 -4.25
C TRP A 353 -33.96 0.69 -4.40
N GLY A 354 -33.43 1.12 -5.54
CA GLY A 354 -32.27 2.03 -5.61
C GLY A 354 -30.89 1.58 -5.10
N ASP A 355 -30.17 0.88 -5.98
CA ASP A 355 -28.70 0.87 -6.22
C ASP A 355 -27.73 1.38 -5.12
N THR A 356 -27.20 0.44 -4.32
CA THR A 356 -25.85 0.53 -3.72
C THR A 356 -25.11 -0.80 -3.89
N SER A 357 -24.58 -1.03 -5.09
CA SER A 357 -23.83 -2.25 -5.44
C SER A 357 -22.34 -2.17 -5.05
N ASP A 358 -21.96 -2.88 -3.97
CA ASP A 358 -20.80 -3.81 -3.95
C ASP A 358 -20.74 -4.56 -2.59
N TRP A 359 -21.80 -5.33 -2.31
CA TRP A 359 -21.77 -6.49 -1.41
C TRP A 359 -22.99 -7.36 -1.74
N SER A 360 -22.77 -8.51 -2.37
CA SER A 360 -23.82 -9.52 -2.56
C SER A 360 -23.66 -10.61 -1.49
N PRO A 361 -24.70 -10.95 -0.72
CA PRO A 361 -24.65 -12.10 0.17
C PRO A 361 -24.61 -13.41 -0.64
N PRO A 362 -24.06 -14.52 -0.08
CA PRO A 362 -24.19 -15.84 -0.69
C PRO A 362 -25.65 -16.33 -0.60
N PRO A 363 -26.11 -17.20 -1.51
CA PRO A 363 -27.48 -17.68 -1.53
C PRO A 363 -27.82 -18.52 -0.30
N GLU A 364 -29.02 -18.33 0.24
CA GLU A 364 -29.59 -19.08 1.34
C GLU A 364 -29.74 -20.57 0.99
N THR A 365 -28.96 -21.44 1.63
CA THR A 365 -29.28 -22.85 1.71
C THR A 365 -30.08 -23.10 2.97
N LYS A 366 -31.40 -23.29 2.80
CA LYS A 366 -32.23 -24.00 3.78
C LYS A 366 -31.61 -25.38 3.98
N GLN A 367 -30.99 -25.61 5.13
CA GLN A 367 -30.78 -26.96 5.64
C GLN A 367 -31.44 -27.04 7.01
N GLU A 368 -32.57 -27.73 7.00
CA GLU A 368 -33.26 -28.23 8.17
C GLU A 368 -32.30 -29.05 9.04
N SER A 369 -32.44 -28.85 10.34
CA SER A 369 -31.87 -29.68 11.38
C SER A 369 -32.36 -31.13 11.24
N THR A 370 -31.46 -32.05 10.91
CA THR A 370 -31.56 -33.43 11.38
C THR A 370 -30.21 -33.84 11.95
N ALA A 371 -30.17 -33.89 13.28
CA ALA A 371 -29.12 -34.54 14.03
C ALA A 371 -29.04 -36.03 13.69
N SER A 372 -27.82 -36.55 13.79
CA SER A 372 -27.49 -37.96 14.06
C SER A 372 -27.69 -38.96 12.92
N SER A 373 -26.59 -39.38 12.29
CA SER A 373 -26.02 -40.72 12.50
C SER A 373 -24.87 -40.96 11.50
N HIS A 374 -23.98 -41.90 11.84
CA HIS A 374 -22.84 -42.41 11.05
C HIS A 374 -21.47 -41.78 11.31
N TYR A 375 -21.16 -41.49 12.58
CA TYR A 375 -19.80 -41.54 13.12
C TYR A 375 -19.67 -42.64 14.19
N GLU A 376 -20.13 -43.85 13.87
CA GLU A 376 -19.81 -45.05 14.64
C GLU A 376 -19.03 -46.02 13.75
N ALA A 377 -17.70 -45.97 13.86
CA ALA A 377 -16.81 -47.12 13.81
C ALA A 377 -15.37 -46.60 13.76
N TYR A 378 -14.75 -46.48 14.94
CA TYR A 378 -13.34 -46.72 15.28
C TYR A 378 -12.95 -45.90 16.52
N ILE A 379 -13.54 -46.27 17.66
CA ILE A 379 -12.87 -46.16 18.98
C ILE A 379 -12.98 -47.55 19.62
N LEU A 380 -11.84 -48.22 19.71
CA LEU A 380 -11.43 -49.14 20.79
C LEU A 380 -9.91 -48.91 20.81
N THR A 381 -9.31 -48.28 21.82
CA THR A 381 -9.38 -48.63 23.25
C THR A 381 -9.14 -47.42 24.17
N ASP A 382 -10.02 -47.28 25.16
CA ASP A 382 -9.82 -46.78 26.53
C ASP A 382 -8.71 -45.75 26.79
N ILE A 383 -9.08 -44.47 26.86
CA ILE A 383 -8.77 -43.57 28.00
C ILE A 383 -9.94 -42.57 28.13
N GLU A 384 -10.74 -42.69 29.20
CA GLU A 384 -11.64 -41.62 29.65
C GLU A 384 -10.80 -40.46 30.21
N GLN A 385 -10.79 -39.30 29.55
CA GLN A 385 -10.43 -38.02 30.18
C GLN A 385 -11.32 -36.86 29.66
N PRO A 386 -11.65 -35.87 30.52
CA PRO A 386 -12.67 -34.87 30.26
C PRO A 386 -12.21 -33.76 29.29
N ILE A 387 -13.18 -33.09 28.65
CA ILE A 387 -13.06 -32.15 27.51
C ILE A 387 -12.45 -30.76 27.90
N SER A 388 -11.47 -30.70 28.83
CA SER A 388 -10.89 -29.43 29.31
C SER A 388 -9.44 -29.14 28.86
N GLU A 389 -8.86 -29.90 27.93
CA GLU A 389 -7.40 -29.92 27.73
C GLU A 389 -6.84 -29.14 26.52
N GLU A 390 -7.70 -28.52 25.70
CA GLU A 390 -7.27 -27.94 24.40
C GLU A 390 -6.47 -26.62 24.50
N PHE A 391 -6.71 -25.81 25.54
CA PHE A 391 -6.06 -24.51 25.73
C PHE A 391 -4.96 -24.54 26.82
N LEU A 392 -3.96 -23.69 26.64
CA LEU A 392 -2.92 -23.41 27.63
C LEU A 392 -3.57 -22.84 28.89
N THR A 393 -3.28 -23.46 30.02
CA THR A 393 -3.66 -22.97 31.34
C THR A 393 -2.49 -22.25 31.96
N LEU A 394 -2.74 -21.08 32.54
CA LEU A 394 -1.75 -20.39 33.35
C LEU A 394 -1.37 -21.28 34.53
N ARG A 395 -0.11 -21.72 34.60
CA ARG A 395 0.42 -22.58 35.68
C ARG A 395 0.91 -21.77 36.89
N LEU A 396 0.40 -20.55 37.04
CA LEU A 396 0.75 -19.59 38.07
C LEU A 396 -0.52 -19.23 38.84
N ASP A 397 -0.38 -19.04 40.15
CA ASP A 397 -1.46 -18.50 40.96
C ASP A 397 -1.60 -17.00 40.69
N LEU A 398 -2.81 -16.56 40.33
CA LEU A 398 -3.04 -15.16 39.99
C LEU A 398 -2.83 -14.18 41.14
N LYS A 399 -3.00 -14.63 42.39
CA LYS A 399 -2.89 -13.77 43.57
C LYS A 399 -1.46 -13.73 44.09
N ASP A 400 -0.78 -14.87 44.05
CA ASP A 400 0.55 -15.01 44.64
C ASP A 400 1.68 -14.76 43.63
N ASP A 401 1.50 -15.16 42.36
CA ASP A 401 2.55 -15.14 41.33
C ASP A 401 2.36 -14.02 40.29
N VAL A 402 1.15 -13.49 40.11
CA VAL A 402 0.86 -12.41 39.14
C VAL A 402 0.62 -11.09 39.86
N ARG A 403 1.52 -10.12 39.64
CA ARG A 403 1.44 -8.79 40.27
C ARG A 403 1.05 -7.72 39.26
N PHE A 404 -0.03 -7.00 39.55
CA PHE A 404 -0.40 -5.81 38.78
C PHE A 404 0.31 -4.58 39.35
N ILE A 405 1.08 -3.88 38.52
CA ILE A 405 1.94 -2.78 38.94
C ILE A 405 1.45 -1.48 38.32
N ASP A 406 0.96 -0.57 39.17
CA ASP A 406 0.42 0.74 38.77
C ASP A 406 1.00 1.91 39.59
N THR A 407 2.03 1.65 40.40
CA THR A 407 2.70 2.66 41.24
C THR A 407 4.19 2.78 40.92
N PRO A 408 4.82 3.96 41.16
CA PRO A 408 6.27 4.13 41.01
C PRO A 408 7.09 3.19 41.90
N ASP A 409 6.65 2.95 43.14
CA ASP A 409 7.35 2.07 44.09
C ASP A 409 7.31 0.61 43.62
N GLY A 410 6.15 0.15 43.13
CA GLY A 410 6.04 -1.18 42.53
C GLY A 410 6.90 -1.33 41.28
N LEU A 411 7.05 -0.27 40.46
CA LEU A 411 7.96 -0.30 39.32
C LEU A 411 9.42 -0.46 39.76
N GLN A 412 9.84 0.20 40.84
CA GLN A 412 11.18 0.06 41.39
C GLN A 412 11.43 -1.36 41.90
N GLU A 413 10.46 -1.96 42.58
CA GLU A 413 10.52 -3.37 43.01
C GLU A 413 10.69 -4.32 41.82
N ILE A 414 9.95 -4.12 40.73
CA ILE A 414 10.12 -4.91 39.50
C ILE A 414 11.50 -4.73 38.87
N ILE A 415 12.09 -3.54 38.89
CA ILE A 415 13.45 -3.32 38.38
C ILE A 415 14.45 -4.17 39.18
N ASP A 416 14.30 -4.19 40.50
CA ASP A 416 15.18 -4.96 41.39
C ASP A 416 15.00 -6.47 41.17
N ILE A 417 13.77 -6.92 40.91
CA ILE A 417 13.46 -8.33 40.55
C ILE A 417 14.05 -8.66 39.18
N VAL A 418 13.68 -7.93 38.12
CA VAL A 418 14.08 -8.22 36.73
C VAL A 418 15.60 -8.19 36.54
N THR A 419 16.33 -7.37 37.31
CA THR A 419 17.79 -7.36 37.27
C THR A 419 18.44 -8.60 37.89
N ALA A 420 17.69 -9.36 38.69
CA ALA A 420 18.13 -10.62 39.27
C ALA A 420 17.93 -11.84 38.35
N TYR A 421 17.11 -11.78 37.29
CA TYR A 421 16.76 -12.95 36.47
C TYR A 421 17.47 -13.05 35.08
N ASP A 422 17.43 -14.25 34.50
CA ASP A 422 17.97 -14.72 33.23
C ASP A 422 17.09 -14.34 32.08
N VAL A 423 15.95 -14.96 32.00
CA VAL A 423 15.15 -14.90 30.79
C VAL A 423 13.94 -14.08 31.14
N ILE A 424 13.69 -13.05 30.33
CA ILE A 424 12.46 -12.29 30.46
C ILE A 424 11.61 -12.40 29.20
N GLY A 425 10.38 -12.89 29.35
CA GLY A 425 9.34 -12.80 28.34
C GLY A 425 8.70 -11.43 28.39
N ILE A 426 8.63 -10.73 27.26
CA ILE A 426 8.01 -9.40 27.17
C ILE A 426 6.91 -9.45 26.12
N ASP A 427 5.76 -8.94 26.50
CA ASP A 427 4.67 -8.64 25.58
C ASP A 427 4.05 -7.26 25.89
N CYS A 428 3.21 -6.75 25.00
CA CYS A 428 2.50 -5.49 25.18
C CYS A 428 1.08 -5.55 24.62
N GLU A 429 0.13 -4.96 25.35
CA GLU A 429 -1.22 -4.70 24.85
C GLU A 429 -1.41 -3.22 24.53
N TRP A 430 -2.19 -2.95 23.49
CA TRP A 430 -2.42 -1.60 22.99
C TRP A 430 -3.90 -1.33 22.78
N LYS A 431 -4.25 -0.04 22.81
CA LYS A 431 -5.62 0.38 22.56
C LYS A 431 -5.98 0.18 21.09
N PRO A 432 -7.03 -0.61 20.74
CA PRO A 432 -7.50 -0.68 19.37
C PRO A 432 -7.99 0.70 18.93
N SER A 433 -7.40 1.22 17.84
CA SER A 433 -7.73 2.53 17.29
C SER A 433 -8.64 2.40 16.06
N PHE A 434 -9.89 2.78 16.22
CA PHE A 434 -10.87 2.88 15.13
C PHE A 434 -11.09 4.36 14.78
N GLY A 435 -11.25 4.68 13.50
CA GLY A 435 -11.56 6.05 13.03
C GLY A 435 -10.44 6.76 12.26
N VAL A 436 -10.70 8.01 11.85
CA VAL A 436 -9.86 8.79 10.91
C VAL A 436 -8.49 9.15 11.48
N PHE A 437 -8.38 9.31 12.80
CA PHE A 437 -7.12 9.58 13.51
C PHE A 437 -6.41 8.33 14.01
N SER A 438 -6.77 7.14 13.51
CA SER A 438 -5.95 5.94 13.71
C SER A 438 -4.56 6.20 13.13
N SER A 439 -3.60 6.52 14.01
CA SER A 439 -2.19 6.50 13.69
C SER A 439 -1.79 5.05 13.41
N ASN A 440 -0.80 4.84 12.54
CA ASN A 440 -0.18 3.51 12.37
C ASN A 440 0.60 3.04 13.63
N VAL A 441 0.48 3.80 14.71
CA VAL A 441 1.22 3.71 15.96
C VAL A 441 0.18 3.74 17.06
N GLN A 442 0.14 2.69 17.86
CA GLN A 442 -0.84 2.52 18.93
C GLN A 442 -0.16 2.80 20.27
N MET A 443 -0.87 3.46 21.18
CA MET A 443 -0.34 3.69 22.52
C MET A 443 -0.38 2.38 23.31
N VAL A 444 0.74 2.06 23.96
CA VAL A 444 0.84 0.90 24.87
C VAL A 444 0.01 1.18 26.11
N GLU A 445 -0.91 0.28 26.43
CA GLU A 445 -1.82 0.38 27.59
C GLU A 445 -1.40 -0.56 28.73
N LEU A 446 -0.73 -1.67 28.41
CA LEU A 446 -0.19 -2.64 29.36
C LEU A 446 1.11 -3.22 28.79
N MET A 447 2.10 -3.41 29.65
CA MET A 447 3.34 -4.12 29.35
C MET A 447 3.46 -5.28 30.31
N GLN A 448 3.73 -6.47 29.80
CA GLN A 448 3.87 -7.69 30.59
C GLN A 448 5.33 -8.13 30.61
N ILE A 449 5.79 -8.56 31.79
CA ILE A 449 7.13 -9.10 31.99
C ILE A 449 6.99 -10.40 32.79
N ALA A 450 7.45 -11.51 32.21
CA ALA A 450 7.57 -12.78 32.89
C ALA A 450 9.05 -13.13 33.06
N THR A 451 9.46 -13.67 34.22
CA THR A 451 10.88 -13.92 34.57
C THR A 451 11.18 -15.41 34.80
N TRP A 452 12.38 -15.88 34.44
CA TRP A 452 12.83 -17.28 34.61
C TRP A 452 14.37 -17.41 34.77
N ASP A 453 14.86 -18.09 35.84
CA ASP A 453 16.27 -18.36 36.30
C ASP A 453 17.30 -17.18 36.25
N ASN A 454 18.66 -17.27 36.28
CA ASN A 454 19.73 -16.20 36.47
C ASN A 454 20.87 -15.87 35.38
N LYS A 455 20.66 -14.92 34.41
CA LYS A 455 21.53 -14.41 33.24
C LYS A 455 20.79 -13.79 31.98
N ILE A 456 20.82 -12.46 31.80
CA ILE A 456 19.82 -11.71 30.99
C ILE A 456 19.75 -12.02 29.46
N THR A 457 18.70 -12.73 28.99
CA THR A 457 18.20 -12.82 27.60
C THR A 457 16.72 -12.40 27.53
N LYS A 458 16.38 -11.40 26.71
CA LYS A 458 14.99 -10.94 26.51
C LYS A 458 14.34 -11.74 25.39
N ILE A 459 13.10 -12.17 25.57
CA ILE A 459 12.35 -12.97 24.61
C ILE A 459 11.04 -12.26 24.26
N GLY A 460 10.74 -12.19 22.96
CA GLY A 460 9.44 -11.70 22.45
C GLY A 460 9.01 -12.48 21.22
N PHE A 461 7.80 -12.21 20.72
CA PHE A 461 7.28 -12.81 19.49
C PHE A 461 6.85 -11.73 18.51
N GLY A 462 7.55 -11.57 17.38
CA GLY A 462 7.24 -10.50 16.43
C GLY A 462 7.60 -9.09 16.93
N ILE A 463 8.48 -9.00 17.92
CA ILE A 463 8.80 -7.81 18.74
C ILE A 463 9.13 -6.52 17.97
N LYS A 464 9.45 -6.60 16.68
CA LYS A 464 9.64 -5.42 15.83
C LYS A 464 8.39 -4.55 15.76
N SER A 465 7.18 -5.13 15.71
CA SER A 465 5.93 -4.35 15.73
C SER A 465 5.75 -3.63 17.06
N ASP A 466 6.00 -4.34 18.15
CA ASP A 466 5.76 -3.84 19.50
C ASP A 466 6.76 -2.72 19.81
N TRP A 467 7.99 -2.87 19.31
CA TRP A 467 9.03 -1.85 19.43
C TRP A 467 8.66 -0.51 18.76
N VAL A 468 7.87 -0.53 17.68
CA VAL A 468 7.36 0.70 17.03
C VAL A 468 6.39 1.41 17.96
N ASN A 469 5.50 0.67 18.62
CA ASN A 469 4.51 1.22 19.56
C ASN A 469 5.17 1.68 20.87
N ILE A 470 6.12 0.91 21.42
CA ILE A 470 6.91 1.24 22.60
C ILE A 470 7.69 2.55 22.39
N LYS A 471 8.42 2.68 21.27
CA LYS A 471 9.18 3.91 20.94
C LYS A 471 8.32 5.16 20.85
N ALA A 472 7.07 5.00 20.46
CA ALA A 472 6.15 6.11 20.31
C ALA A 472 5.48 6.50 21.63
N THR A 473 5.33 5.55 22.55
CA THR A 473 4.63 5.74 23.83
C THR A 473 5.60 6.11 24.95
N LEU A 474 6.77 5.47 25.01
CA LEU A 474 7.75 5.62 26.09
C LEU A 474 8.91 6.55 25.70
N PRO A 475 9.64 7.13 26.68
CA PRO A 475 10.68 8.12 26.42
C PRO A 475 11.76 7.64 25.43
N LYS A 476 11.91 8.36 24.32
CA LYS A 476 12.79 8.00 23.19
C LYS A 476 14.25 7.73 23.57
N ARG A 477 14.76 8.32 24.66
CA ARG A 477 16.14 8.13 25.13
C ARG A 477 16.39 6.73 25.71
N ALA A 478 15.36 6.03 26.18
CA ALA A 478 15.49 4.71 26.80
C ALA A 478 15.33 3.53 25.80
N PHE A 479 14.65 3.75 24.66
CA PHE A 479 14.25 2.68 23.72
C PHE A 479 14.83 2.87 22.30
N CYS A 480 16.10 3.21 22.17
CA CYS A 480 16.74 3.48 20.86
C CYS A 480 16.76 2.22 19.96
N GLU A 481 17.25 1.08 20.44
CA GLU A 481 17.28 -0.20 19.73
C GLU A 481 17.17 -1.38 20.73
N PRO A 482 16.47 -2.47 20.36
CA PRO A 482 16.38 -3.65 21.20
C PRO A 482 17.74 -4.36 21.21
N LYS A 483 18.39 -4.40 22.38
CA LYS A 483 19.64 -5.15 22.60
C LYS A 483 19.35 -6.43 23.37
N ASN A 484 20.01 -7.53 23.00
CA ASN A 484 19.88 -8.85 23.61
C ASN A 484 18.43 -9.36 23.64
N VAL A 485 17.70 -9.14 22.54
CA VAL A 485 16.32 -9.58 22.35
C VAL A 485 16.28 -10.71 21.32
N LEU A 486 15.76 -11.86 21.73
CA LEU A 486 15.46 -13.01 20.89
C LEU A 486 14.00 -12.94 20.44
N ASP A 487 13.79 -12.75 19.14
CA ASP A 487 12.46 -12.85 18.54
C ASP A 487 12.18 -14.32 18.20
N LEU A 488 11.32 -14.98 19.00
CA LEU A 488 10.98 -16.39 18.83
C LEU A 488 10.37 -16.70 17.47
N GLN A 489 9.66 -15.76 16.84
CA GLN A 489 9.07 -16.00 15.52
C GLN A 489 10.18 -16.24 14.49
N ASN A 490 11.16 -15.34 14.44
CA ASN A 490 12.25 -15.41 13.48
C ASN A 490 13.27 -16.50 13.85
N PHE A 491 13.53 -16.68 15.15
CA PHE A 491 14.46 -17.69 15.64
C PHE A 491 13.94 -19.11 15.41
N PHE A 492 12.66 -19.35 15.66
CA PHE A 492 12.04 -20.66 15.45
C PHE A 492 12.08 -21.09 13.98
N ASP A 493 11.77 -20.17 13.05
CA ASP A 493 11.88 -20.43 11.61
C ASP A 493 13.33 -20.77 11.22
N TRP A 494 14.32 -20.09 11.82
CA TRP A 494 15.73 -20.33 11.54
C TRP A 494 16.22 -21.68 12.10
N ILE A 495 15.97 -21.98 13.38
CA ILE A 495 16.46 -23.20 14.02
C ILE A 495 15.81 -24.46 13.43
N SER A 496 14.53 -24.38 13.05
CA SER A 496 13.80 -25.48 12.39
C SER A 496 14.34 -25.80 10.99
N ASN A 497 14.93 -24.81 10.32
CA ASN A 497 15.59 -25.02 9.03
C ASN A 497 16.99 -25.62 9.22
N LYS A 498 17.75 -25.13 10.22
CA LYS A 498 19.12 -25.58 10.48
C LYS A 498 19.19 -26.98 11.09
N HIS A 499 18.23 -27.33 11.94
CA HIS A 499 18.14 -28.62 12.62
C HIS A 499 16.75 -29.24 12.42
N PRO A 500 16.47 -29.83 11.24
CA PRO A 500 15.16 -30.40 10.92
C PRO A 500 14.66 -31.49 11.89
N ASN A 501 15.58 -32.18 12.57
CA ASN A 501 15.24 -33.26 13.51
C ASN A 501 14.68 -32.74 14.85
N LEU A 502 14.89 -31.47 15.20
CA LEU A 502 14.33 -30.88 16.44
C LEU A 502 12.79 -30.89 16.44
N ILE A 503 12.19 -30.84 15.26
CA ILE A 503 10.73 -30.75 15.09
C ILE A 503 10.29 -31.79 14.05
N PRO A 504 9.81 -32.97 14.49
CA PRO A 504 9.24 -33.97 13.61
C PRO A 504 8.19 -33.37 12.68
N THR A 505 8.12 -33.87 11.44
CA THR A 505 7.24 -33.32 10.40
C THR A 505 5.75 -33.41 10.78
N GLU A 506 5.40 -34.36 11.64
CA GLU A 506 4.08 -34.57 12.22
C GLU A 506 3.68 -33.45 13.19
N ASP A 507 4.64 -32.85 13.91
CA ASP A 507 4.42 -31.76 14.86
C ASP A 507 4.12 -30.42 14.16
N LEU A 508 4.43 -30.29 12.87
CA LEU A 508 4.16 -29.11 12.05
C LEU A 508 2.73 -29.05 11.50
N PHE A 509 1.93 -30.11 11.71
CA PHE A 509 0.55 -30.18 11.23
C PHE A 509 -0.38 -29.40 12.17
N VAL A 510 -0.65 -28.14 11.82
CA VAL A 510 -1.53 -27.24 12.59
C VAL A 510 -2.79 -26.90 11.77
N PRO A 511 -4.00 -26.85 12.38
CA PRO A 511 -5.22 -26.41 11.70
C PRO A 511 -5.09 -25.03 11.01
N LYS A 512 -5.85 -24.83 9.92
CA LYS A 512 -5.72 -23.70 8.97
C LYS A 512 -5.80 -22.30 9.59
N ASP A 513 -6.49 -22.18 10.72
CA ASP A 513 -6.87 -20.89 11.29
C ASP A 513 -5.92 -20.43 12.41
N VAL A 514 -4.96 -21.28 12.79
CA VAL A 514 -4.02 -21.00 13.88
C VAL A 514 -2.76 -20.34 13.33
N LYS A 515 -2.59 -19.05 13.64
CA LYS A 515 -1.47 -18.20 13.23
C LYS A 515 -0.82 -17.51 14.42
N GLY A 516 0.42 -17.05 14.22
CA GLY A 516 1.17 -16.30 15.22
C GLY A 516 1.63 -17.16 16.39
N LEU A 517 1.67 -16.57 17.58
CA LEU A 517 2.13 -17.22 18.80
C LEU A 517 1.37 -18.53 19.11
N SER A 518 0.05 -18.57 18.90
CA SER A 518 -0.76 -19.78 19.11
C SER A 518 -0.37 -20.96 18.22
N LYS A 519 0.23 -20.70 17.05
CA LYS A 519 0.78 -21.77 16.20
C LYS A 519 2.02 -22.36 16.84
N LEU A 520 2.91 -21.49 17.34
CA LEU A 520 4.15 -21.90 17.97
C LEU A 520 3.89 -22.66 19.28
N THR A 521 2.96 -22.18 20.11
CA THR A 521 2.54 -22.90 21.32
C THR A 521 1.95 -24.26 20.98
N PHE A 522 1.14 -24.37 19.92
CA PHE A 522 0.58 -25.66 19.53
C PHE A 522 1.68 -26.64 19.08
N ILE A 523 2.64 -26.18 18.26
CA ILE A 523 3.72 -27.05 17.78
C ILE A 523 4.54 -27.62 18.94
N LEU A 524 4.93 -26.76 19.89
CA LEU A 524 5.87 -27.13 20.96
C LEU A 524 5.18 -27.67 22.23
N LEU A 525 4.06 -27.07 22.61
CA LEU A 525 3.35 -27.35 23.88
C LEU A 525 2.07 -28.16 23.69
N LYS A 526 1.65 -28.44 22.44
CA LYS A 526 0.43 -29.18 22.08
C LYS A 526 -0.88 -28.56 22.57
N LYS A 527 -0.86 -27.26 22.89
CA LYS A 527 -2.01 -26.50 23.37
C LYS A 527 -2.11 -25.14 22.67
N TYR A 528 -3.33 -24.64 22.51
CA TYR A 528 -3.59 -23.32 21.94
C TYR A 528 -3.57 -22.21 23.01
N VAL A 529 -3.26 -20.98 22.60
CA VAL A 529 -3.54 -19.79 23.43
C VAL A 529 -4.98 -19.37 23.16
N ASN A 530 -5.80 -19.21 24.20
CA ASN A 530 -7.14 -18.65 24.05
C ASN A 530 -7.03 -17.17 23.65
N LYS A 531 -7.61 -16.76 22.52
CA LYS A 531 -7.53 -15.40 21.95
C LYS A 531 -8.72 -14.49 22.27
N ASP A 532 -9.64 -14.90 23.14
CA ASP A 532 -10.90 -14.21 23.39
C ASP A 532 -10.73 -12.76 23.87
N GLU A 533 -9.64 -12.48 24.60
CA GLU A 533 -9.34 -11.16 25.17
C GLU A 533 -8.40 -10.31 24.31
N GLN A 534 -7.88 -10.84 23.19
CA GLN A 534 -6.92 -10.16 22.30
C GLN A 534 -7.44 -8.81 21.78
N PHE A 535 -8.76 -8.72 21.54
CA PHE A 535 -9.41 -7.50 21.03
C PHE A 535 -10.22 -6.75 22.09
N SER A 536 -10.04 -7.07 23.38
CA SER A 536 -10.74 -6.42 24.49
C SER A 536 -10.34 -4.95 24.68
N ASP A 537 -11.11 -4.16 25.44
CA ASP A 537 -10.74 -2.77 25.72
C ASP A 537 -9.62 -2.68 26.77
N TRP A 538 -8.37 -2.79 26.33
CA TRP A 538 -7.17 -2.70 27.18
C TRP A 538 -6.97 -1.34 27.88
N GLY A 539 -7.70 -0.30 27.48
CA GLY A 539 -7.72 1.00 28.16
C GLY A 539 -8.67 1.06 29.36
N ARG A 540 -9.49 0.03 29.60
CA ARG A 540 -10.44 -0.03 30.72
C ARG A 540 -9.70 -0.16 32.06
N ARG A 541 -10.18 0.50 33.11
CA ARG A 541 -9.72 0.29 34.49
C ARG A 541 -10.90 0.16 35.46
N PRO A 542 -10.89 -0.80 36.42
CA PRO A 542 -9.91 -1.89 36.54
C PRO A 542 -10.03 -2.88 35.38
N LEU A 543 -8.93 -3.60 35.09
CA LEU A 543 -8.96 -4.71 34.13
C LEU A 543 -9.79 -5.87 34.69
N ARG A 544 -10.42 -6.64 33.80
CA ARG A 544 -11.14 -7.86 34.17
C ARG A 544 -10.15 -8.96 34.53
N GLU A 545 -10.56 -9.90 35.38
CA GLU A 545 -9.72 -11.05 35.75
C GLU A 545 -9.28 -11.85 34.52
N ASN A 546 -10.17 -12.03 33.53
CA ASN A 546 -9.83 -12.71 32.27
C ASN A 546 -8.80 -11.95 31.42
N GLN A 547 -8.82 -10.61 31.42
CA GLN A 547 -7.81 -9.78 30.76
C GLN A 547 -6.44 -9.94 31.43
N ILE A 548 -6.41 -9.98 32.78
CA ILE A 548 -5.19 -10.20 33.54
C ILE A 548 -4.64 -11.61 33.27
N LYS A 549 -5.50 -12.65 33.28
CA LYS A 549 -5.13 -14.04 32.94
C LYS A 549 -4.52 -14.13 31.55
N TYR A 550 -5.19 -13.55 30.56
CA TYR A 550 -4.73 -13.56 29.17
C TYR A 550 -3.36 -12.88 29.05
N ALA A 551 -3.25 -11.64 29.55
CA ALA A 551 -2.01 -10.86 29.49
C ALA A 551 -0.83 -11.59 30.18
N ALA A 552 -1.05 -12.15 31.37
CA ALA A 552 -0.02 -12.90 32.08
C ALA A 552 0.40 -14.16 31.29
N LEU A 553 -0.56 -14.87 30.71
CA LEU A 553 -0.28 -16.07 29.92
C LEU A 553 0.48 -15.76 28.61
N ASP A 554 0.18 -14.65 27.94
CA ASP A 554 0.82 -14.29 26.66
C ASP A 554 2.33 -14.02 26.83
N ALA A 555 2.74 -13.40 27.95
CA ALA A 555 4.15 -13.26 28.30
C ALA A 555 4.77 -14.56 28.85
N PHE A 556 4.06 -15.29 29.73
CA PHE A 556 4.58 -16.50 30.36
C PHE A 556 4.76 -17.65 29.37
N CYS A 557 3.90 -17.76 28.35
CA CYS A 557 3.99 -18.82 27.35
C CYS A 557 5.27 -18.74 26.50
N LEU A 558 5.89 -17.55 26.37
CA LEU A 558 7.19 -17.38 25.73
C LEU A 558 8.30 -18.14 26.47
N LEU A 559 8.24 -18.14 27.80
CA LEU A 559 9.17 -18.89 28.66
C LEU A 559 8.94 -20.40 28.52
N MET A 560 7.68 -20.84 28.51
CA MET A 560 7.33 -22.25 28.29
C MET A 560 7.81 -22.75 26.91
N ILE A 561 7.69 -21.91 25.87
CA ILE A 561 8.22 -22.20 24.54
C ILE A 561 9.75 -22.34 24.58
N TYR A 562 10.43 -21.42 25.24
CA TYR A 562 11.88 -21.42 25.36
C TYR A 562 12.39 -22.67 26.08
N GLU A 563 11.79 -23.02 27.22
CA GLU A 563 12.09 -24.22 27.99
C GLU A 563 11.93 -25.48 27.13
N ARG A 564 10.81 -25.61 26.41
CA ARG A 564 10.58 -26.77 25.53
C ARG A 564 11.57 -26.85 24.36
N LEU A 565 11.97 -25.70 23.81
CA LEU A 565 13.03 -25.68 22.78
C LEU A 565 14.37 -26.12 23.35
N TYR A 566 14.69 -25.70 24.57
CA TYR A 566 15.90 -26.12 25.28
C TYR A 566 15.95 -27.63 25.50
N GLU A 567 14.86 -28.23 26.01
CA GLU A 567 14.72 -29.68 26.17
C GLU A 567 14.96 -30.44 24.85
N LYS A 568 14.30 -30.00 23.76
CA LYS A 568 14.44 -30.61 22.43
C LYS A 568 15.86 -30.45 21.86
N CYS A 569 16.50 -29.32 22.11
CA CYS A 569 17.89 -29.09 21.68
C CYS A 569 18.84 -30.04 22.43
N GLN A 570 18.67 -30.19 23.74
CA GLN A 570 19.46 -31.13 24.53
C GLN A 570 19.30 -32.58 24.05
N SER A 571 18.08 -33.04 23.75
CA SER A 571 17.84 -34.41 23.30
C SER A 571 18.51 -34.73 21.96
N GLU A 572 18.67 -33.74 21.09
CA GLU A 572 19.32 -33.86 19.78
C GLU A 572 20.83 -33.50 19.82
N GLY A 573 21.38 -33.21 21.00
CA GLY A 573 22.79 -32.82 21.15
C GLY A 573 23.14 -31.44 20.55
N VAL A 574 22.16 -30.55 20.45
CA VAL A 574 22.30 -29.18 19.94
C VAL A 574 22.42 -28.21 21.12
N ASP A 575 23.47 -27.36 21.12
CA ASP A 575 23.59 -26.28 22.11
C ASP A 575 22.70 -25.09 21.70
N LEU A 576 21.64 -24.85 22.48
CA LEU A 576 20.69 -23.77 22.23
C LEU A 576 21.34 -22.39 22.38
N GLN A 577 22.26 -22.21 23.32
CA GLN A 577 22.90 -20.92 23.59
C GLN A 577 23.83 -20.53 22.45
N ASP A 578 24.57 -21.49 21.90
CA ASP A 578 25.38 -21.28 20.70
C ASP A 578 24.51 -20.93 19.49
N CYS A 579 23.36 -21.58 19.34
CA CYS A 579 22.39 -21.26 18.30
C CYS A 579 21.87 -19.82 18.42
N ILE A 580 21.52 -19.37 19.63
CA ILE A 580 21.08 -18.00 19.91
C ILE A 580 22.21 -17.00 19.63
N ASN A 581 23.44 -17.28 20.06
CA ASN A 581 24.60 -16.42 19.83
C ASN A 581 24.91 -16.27 18.32
N LEU A 582 24.81 -17.36 17.56
CA LEU A 582 24.96 -17.36 16.10
C LEU A 582 23.87 -16.53 15.42
N PHE A 583 22.63 -16.66 15.86
CA PHE A 583 21.49 -15.93 15.31
C PHE A 583 21.58 -14.41 15.61
N THR A 584 21.96 -14.04 16.83
CA THR A 584 21.97 -12.65 17.31
C THR A 584 23.22 -11.87 16.91
N SER A 585 24.37 -12.52 16.69
CA SER A 585 25.64 -11.85 16.34
C SER A 585 25.73 -11.32 14.90
N GLY A 586 24.69 -11.50 14.07
CA GLY A 586 24.67 -10.98 12.70
C GLY A 586 25.69 -11.63 11.76
N LYS A 587 26.35 -12.73 12.16
CA LYS A 587 27.25 -13.55 11.31
C LYS A 587 26.52 -14.30 10.20
N ILE A 588 25.20 -14.14 10.11
CA ILE A 588 24.36 -14.68 9.04
C ILE A 588 24.02 -13.48 8.14
N SER A 589 24.54 -13.48 6.91
CA SER A 589 24.22 -12.41 5.96
C SER A 589 22.78 -12.52 5.48
N SER A 590 22.14 -11.38 5.19
CA SER A 590 20.83 -11.34 4.51
C SER A 590 20.83 -12.14 3.20
N GLN A 591 22.00 -12.28 2.57
CA GLN A 591 22.24 -13.07 1.38
C GLN A 591 22.18 -14.58 1.69
N GLN A 592 22.80 -15.06 2.77
CA GLN A 592 22.70 -16.45 3.22
C GLN A 592 21.28 -16.86 3.60
N MET A 593 20.48 -15.99 4.24
CA MET A 593 19.08 -16.30 4.54
C MET A 593 18.18 -16.35 3.29
N LEU A 594 18.54 -15.60 2.24
CA LEU A 594 17.87 -15.63 0.93
C LEU A 594 18.32 -16.83 0.11
N ASP A 595 19.60 -17.16 0.12
CA ASP A 595 20.19 -18.28 -0.60
C ASP A 595 19.76 -19.62 0.06
N ASP A 596 19.69 -19.70 1.39
CA ASP A 596 19.15 -20.87 2.11
C ASP A 596 17.64 -20.98 1.98
N LYS A 597 16.90 -19.88 1.79
CA LYS A 597 15.50 -19.96 1.35
C LYS A 597 15.46 -20.51 -0.07
N VAL A 598 16.00 -19.79 -1.04
CA VAL A 598 15.86 -20.13 -2.47
C VAL A 598 16.40 -21.53 -2.81
N ASN A 599 17.46 -21.99 -2.13
CA ASN A 599 18.08 -23.30 -2.33
C ASN A 599 17.60 -24.38 -1.33
N SER A 600 16.71 -24.06 -0.40
CA SER A 600 16.12 -25.07 0.50
C SER A 600 15.26 -26.06 -0.30
N PRO A 601 15.50 -27.38 -0.17
CA PRO A 601 14.63 -28.42 -0.73
C PRO A 601 13.17 -28.32 -0.26
N LYS A 602 12.88 -27.52 0.79
CA LYS A 602 11.55 -27.35 1.40
C LYS A 602 10.70 -26.23 0.79
N LEU A 603 11.24 -25.37 -0.09
CA LEU A 603 10.46 -24.25 -0.65
C LEU A 603 9.48 -24.68 -1.77
N LEU A 604 9.70 -25.86 -2.32
CA LEU A 604 8.69 -26.68 -2.96
C LEU A 604 8.43 -27.85 -2.01
N ASN A 605 7.34 -27.84 -1.25
CA ASN A 605 6.91 -29.05 -0.54
C ASN A 605 6.31 -30.05 -1.56
N CYS A 606 7.15 -30.46 -2.53
CA CYS A 606 6.91 -31.57 -3.41
C CYS A 606 7.48 -32.79 -2.70
N ASP A 607 6.68 -33.41 -1.83
CA ASP A 607 6.98 -34.74 -1.26
C ASP A 607 7.29 -35.79 -2.36
N GLU A 608 7.01 -35.44 -3.62
CA GLU A 608 7.17 -36.26 -4.81
C GLU A 608 8.43 -35.84 -5.59
N LYS A 609 9.47 -36.70 -5.58
CA LYS A 609 10.66 -36.61 -6.45
C LYS A 609 10.30 -36.95 -7.92
N ILE A 610 9.37 -36.21 -8.52
CA ILE A 610 8.96 -36.39 -9.91
C ILE A 610 9.80 -35.49 -10.80
N GLN A 611 10.54 -36.10 -11.72
CA GLN A 611 11.24 -35.41 -12.80
C GLN A 611 10.28 -35.22 -13.98
N PHE A 612 10.18 -34.00 -14.49
CA PHE A 612 9.36 -33.68 -15.66
C PHE A 612 10.24 -33.55 -16.91
N ASP A 613 9.77 -34.14 -18.01
CA ASP A 613 10.37 -33.95 -19.33
C ASP A 613 10.25 -32.50 -19.80
N ALA A 614 11.16 -32.08 -20.68
CA ALA A 614 11.15 -30.73 -21.21
C ALA A 614 9.85 -30.45 -21.98
N LEU A 615 9.12 -29.41 -21.57
CA LEU A 615 7.80 -29.09 -22.12
C LEU A 615 7.78 -27.65 -22.66
N PRO A 616 7.39 -27.42 -23.92
CA PRO A 616 7.11 -26.07 -24.41
C PRO A 616 6.03 -25.40 -23.56
N ILE A 617 6.28 -24.17 -23.11
CA ILE A 617 5.38 -23.46 -22.19
C ILE A 617 3.98 -23.24 -22.77
N SER A 618 3.84 -23.14 -24.09
CA SER A 618 2.53 -23.10 -24.78
C SER A 618 1.68 -24.35 -24.59
N LYS A 619 2.30 -25.50 -24.28
CA LYS A 619 1.62 -26.75 -23.94
C LYS A 619 1.36 -26.90 -22.44
N PHE A 620 1.93 -26.03 -21.61
CA PHE A 620 1.71 -26.05 -20.17
C PHE A 620 0.33 -25.49 -19.83
N LYS A 621 -0.48 -26.32 -19.16
CA LYS A 621 -1.82 -25.94 -18.68
C LYS A 621 -1.84 -25.95 -17.16
N CYS A 622 -2.29 -24.86 -16.57
CA CYS A 622 -2.39 -24.77 -15.12
C CYS A 622 -3.58 -23.94 -14.64
N ILE A 623 -3.94 -24.16 -13.38
CA ILE A 623 -4.90 -23.37 -12.63
C ILE A 623 -4.12 -22.58 -11.58
N ALA A 624 -4.24 -21.26 -11.58
CA ALA A 624 -3.60 -20.40 -10.59
C ALA A 624 -4.63 -19.90 -9.59
N ASP A 625 -4.35 -20.10 -8.30
CA ASP A 625 -5.17 -19.64 -7.19
C ASP A 625 -5.33 -18.11 -7.14
N THR A 626 -6.32 -17.62 -6.39
CA THR A 626 -6.64 -16.19 -6.21
C THR A 626 -5.47 -15.39 -5.59
N MET A 627 -4.62 -16.05 -4.82
CA MET A 627 -3.41 -15.44 -4.24
C MET A 627 -2.22 -15.42 -5.22
N LEU A 628 -2.30 -16.14 -6.33
CA LEU A 628 -1.25 -16.31 -7.33
C LEU A 628 -1.62 -15.68 -8.68
N GLN A 629 -2.56 -14.74 -8.71
CA GLN A 629 -2.98 -14.06 -9.95
C GLN A 629 -1.81 -13.36 -10.65
N GLY A 630 -0.85 -12.83 -9.90
CA GLY A 630 0.37 -12.22 -10.45
C GLY A 630 1.20 -13.23 -11.24
N LEU A 631 1.44 -14.41 -10.67
CA LEU A 631 2.09 -15.53 -11.36
C LEU A 631 1.26 -15.99 -12.56
N GLY A 632 -0.05 -16.16 -12.40
CA GLY A 632 -0.93 -16.59 -13.49
C GLY A 632 -0.89 -15.65 -14.69
N ARG A 633 -0.85 -14.32 -14.46
CA ARG A 633 -0.67 -13.33 -15.53
C ARG A 633 0.69 -13.44 -16.21
N ASN A 634 1.77 -13.62 -15.45
CA ASN A 634 3.11 -13.81 -16.01
C ASN A 634 3.20 -15.09 -16.86
N LEU A 635 2.59 -16.19 -16.42
CA LEU A 635 2.51 -17.44 -17.18
C LEU A 635 1.72 -17.28 -18.49
N ARG A 636 0.59 -16.54 -18.47
CA ARG A 636 -0.15 -16.19 -19.71
C ARG A 636 0.69 -15.35 -20.67
N ILE A 637 1.46 -14.39 -20.16
CA ILE A 637 2.40 -13.59 -20.96
C ILE A 637 3.44 -14.49 -21.64
N CYS A 638 3.90 -15.54 -20.94
CA CYS A 638 4.83 -16.52 -21.50
C CYS A 638 4.15 -17.56 -22.42
N GLY A 639 2.84 -17.47 -22.67
CA GLY A 639 2.11 -18.36 -23.58
C GLY A 639 1.45 -19.57 -22.93
N ALA A 640 1.58 -19.77 -21.62
CA ALA A 640 0.93 -20.88 -20.92
C ALA A 640 -0.59 -20.73 -20.86
N ASP A 641 -1.29 -21.86 -20.90
CA ASP A 641 -2.74 -21.92 -20.74
C ASP A 641 -3.10 -21.86 -19.25
N VAL A 642 -3.53 -20.69 -18.77
CA VAL A 642 -3.78 -20.49 -17.33
C VAL A 642 -5.22 -20.10 -17.05
N ARG A 643 -5.93 -20.94 -16.29
CA ARG A 643 -7.17 -20.53 -15.61
C ARG A 643 -6.81 -19.87 -14.28
N ILE A 644 -7.19 -18.61 -14.08
CA ILE A 644 -7.00 -17.91 -12.82
C ILE A 644 -8.31 -18.02 -12.05
N LEU A 645 -8.28 -18.48 -10.81
CA LEU A 645 -9.46 -18.66 -9.97
C LEU A 645 -10.03 -17.32 -9.47
N HIS A 646 -11.34 -17.32 -9.30
CA HIS A 646 -12.15 -16.31 -8.62
C HIS A 646 -12.47 -16.76 -7.20
N ILE A 647 -12.90 -15.81 -6.35
CA ILE A 647 -13.17 -16.09 -4.92
C ILE A 647 -14.31 -17.10 -4.71
N ASN A 648 -15.19 -17.25 -5.69
CA ASN A 648 -16.34 -18.15 -5.66
C ASN A 648 -16.07 -19.54 -6.28
N ASP A 649 -14.89 -19.80 -6.87
CA ASP A 649 -14.57 -21.11 -7.43
C ASP A 649 -14.43 -22.16 -6.30
N ARG A 650 -15.32 -23.16 -6.29
CA ARG A 650 -15.35 -24.24 -5.28
C ARG A 650 -14.24 -25.25 -5.51
N ASP A 651 -13.64 -25.75 -4.43
CA ASP A 651 -12.46 -26.65 -4.53
C ASP A 651 -12.74 -27.93 -5.34
N MET A 652 -13.93 -28.52 -5.22
CA MET A 652 -14.30 -29.72 -5.99
C MET A 652 -14.41 -29.44 -7.50
N GLU A 653 -14.96 -28.30 -7.89
CA GLU A 653 -15.02 -27.90 -9.30
C GLU A 653 -13.62 -27.65 -9.88
N VAL A 654 -12.71 -27.12 -9.06
CA VAL A 654 -11.31 -26.92 -9.43
C VAL A 654 -10.62 -28.28 -9.65
N VAL A 655 -10.87 -29.26 -8.78
CA VAL A 655 -10.34 -30.63 -8.92
C VAL A 655 -10.88 -31.29 -10.18
N GLU A 656 -12.19 -31.29 -10.39
CA GLU A 656 -12.84 -31.87 -11.58
C GLU A 656 -12.34 -31.22 -12.87
N PHE A 657 -12.19 -29.89 -12.88
CA PHE A 657 -11.63 -29.16 -14.00
C PHE A 657 -10.15 -29.50 -14.23
N ALA A 658 -9.34 -29.58 -13.17
CA ALA A 658 -7.92 -29.94 -13.28
C ALA A 658 -7.75 -31.35 -13.87
N GLN A 659 -8.55 -32.31 -13.39
CA GLN A 659 -8.51 -33.70 -13.85
C GLN A 659 -8.99 -33.83 -15.30
N SER A 660 -10.13 -33.22 -15.64
CA SER A 660 -10.70 -33.28 -17.01
C SER A 660 -9.82 -32.60 -18.06
N THR A 661 -9.13 -31.52 -17.71
CA THR A 661 -8.25 -30.78 -18.65
C THR A 661 -6.78 -31.19 -18.59
N GLY A 662 -6.41 -32.03 -17.62
CA GLY A 662 -5.03 -32.38 -17.32
C GLY A 662 -4.20 -31.22 -16.77
N SER A 663 -4.83 -30.14 -16.31
CA SER A 663 -4.15 -28.93 -15.81
C SER A 663 -3.49 -29.17 -14.45
N VAL A 664 -2.34 -28.54 -14.23
CA VAL A 664 -1.67 -28.52 -12.93
C VAL A 664 -2.28 -27.43 -12.04
N ILE A 665 -2.59 -27.73 -10.78
CA ILE A 665 -3.04 -26.74 -9.81
C ILE A 665 -1.83 -26.06 -9.16
N LEU A 666 -1.73 -24.74 -9.29
CA LEU A 666 -0.78 -23.88 -8.60
C LEU A 666 -1.51 -23.16 -7.47
N THR A 667 -1.16 -23.48 -6.24
CA THR A 667 -1.81 -22.92 -5.03
C THR A 667 -0.80 -22.79 -3.90
N SER A 668 -1.16 -22.10 -2.83
CA SER A 668 -0.26 -21.79 -1.71
C SER A 668 -0.91 -22.14 -0.38
N GLY A 669 -0.09 -22.41 0.64
CA GLY A 669 -0.57 -22.59 2.00
C GLY A 669 -1.50 -23.80 2.15
N HIS A 670 -2.53 -23.71 2.97
CA HIS A 670 -3.32 -24.88 3.32
C HIS A 670 -4.26 -25.40 2.21
N ARG A 671 -4.59 -24.58 1.19
CA ARG A 671 -5.41 -25.03 0.04
C ARG A 671 -4.66 -26.07 -0.80
N PHE A 672 -3.32 -25.97 -0.86
CA PHE A 672 -2.45 -26.98 -1.46
C PHE A 672 -2.65 -28.38 -0.87
N HIS A 673 -2.63 -28.50 0.46
CA HIS A 673 -2.73 -29.81 1.11
C HIS A 673 -4.08 -30.50 0.88
N TYR A 674 -5.17 -29.71 0.79
CA TYR A 674 -6.48 -30.24 0.42
C TYR A 674 -6.50 -30.68 -1.04
N LEU A 675 -6.14 -29.81 -1.98
CA LEU A 675 -6.22 -30.09 -3.42
C LEU A 675 -5.27 -31.23 -3.83
N LYS A 676 -4.08 -31.31 -3.23
CA LYS A 676 -3.11 -32.39 -3.46
C LYS A 676 -3.69 -33.79 -3.18
N ARG A 677 -4.57 -33.94 -2.18
CA ARG A 677 -5.19 -35.24 -1.86
C ARG A 677 -6.24 -35.68 -2.89
N HIS A 678 -6.75 -34.73 -3.69
CA HIS A 678 -7.84 -34.97 -4.63
C HIS A 678 -7.36 -34.97 -6.09
N VAL A 679 -6.07 -34.77 -6.35
CA VAL A 679 -5.49 -34.87 -7.69
C VAL A 679 -4.30 -35.83 -7.71
N PRO A 680 -3.99 -36.45 -8.87
CA PRO A 680 -2.82 -37.31 -8.98
C PRO A 680 -1.51 -36.63 -8.61
N ALA A 681 -0.52 -37.43 -8.23
CA ALA A 681 0.86 -36.96 -8.00
C ALA A 681 1.37 -36.11 -9.19
N GLY A 682 2.03 -34.99 -8.89
CA GLY A 682 2.53 -34.04 -9.87
C GLY A 682 1.49 -33.06 -10.44
N LYS A 683 0.20 -33.20 -10.10
CA LYS A 683 -0.88 -32.31 -10.59
C LYS A 683 -1.26 -31.19 -9.61
N CYS A 684 -0.59 -31.08 -8.47
CA CYS A 684 -0.72 -29.95 -7.54
C CYS A 684 0.66 -29.47 -7.11
N CYS A 685 0.89 -28.15 -7.12
CA CYS A 685 2.17 -27.53 -6.77
C CYS A 685 1.97 -26.42 -5.73
N ASN A 686 2.72 -26.50 -4.64
CA ASN A 686 2.77 -25.46 -3.62
C ASN A 686 3.69 -24.33 -4.09
N VAL A 687 3.15 -23.13 -4.24
CA VAL A 687 3.91 -21.93 -4.65
C VAL A 687 4.02 -20.98 -3.46
N PRO A 688 5.20 -20.41 -3.16
CA PRO A 688 5.33 -19.48 -2.04
C PRO A 688 4.68 -18.14 -2.37
N ASN A 689 3.77 -17.64 -1.51
CA ASN A 689 3.07 -16.37 -1.73
C ASN A 689 3.81 -15.14 -1.16
N GLY A 690 4.88 -15.35 -0.39
CA GLY A 690 5.69 -14.28 0.23
C GLY A 690 6.84 -13.73 -0.64
N ILE A 691 6.97 -14.19 -1.88
CA ILE A 691 8.00 -13.79 -2.85
C ILE A 691 7.34 -13.12 -4.08
N CYS A 692 8.11 -12.38 -4.87
CA CYS A 692 7.54 -11.65 -6.00
C CYS A 692 7.11 -12.60 -7.13
N SER A 693 6.17 -12.18 -7.98
CA SER A 693 5.61 -13.03 -9.04
C SER A 693 6.60 -13.46 -10.12
N TYR A 694 7.75 -12.78 -10.24
CA TYR A 694 8.85 -13.20 -11.12
C TYR A 694 9.66 -14.35 -10.50
N ASP A 695 9.92 -14.31 -9.19
CA ASP A 695 10.58 -15.42 -8.49
C ASP A 695 9.69 -16.65 -8.46
N GLN A 696 8.37 -16.46 -8.27
CA GLN A 696 7.39 -17.53 -8.43
C GLN A 696 7.46 -18.16 -9.83
N LEU A 697 7.60 -17.35 -10.89
CA LEU A 697 7.72 -17.83 -12.26
C LEU A 697 9.00 -18.66 -12.44
N LYS A 698 10.15 -18.19 -11.93
CA LYS A 698 11.42 -18.95 -11.94
C LYS A 698 11.24 -20.34 -11.33
N ILE A 699 10.53 -20.44 -10.20
CA ILE A 699 10.25 -21.71 -9.53
C ILE A 699 9.43 -22.65 -10.41
N ILE A 700 8.35 -22.16 -11.04
CA ILE A 700 7.48 -22.97 -11.90
C ILE A 700 8.20 -23.44 -13.17
N VAL A 701 8.95 -22.56 -13.82
CA VAL A 701 9.72 -22.88 -15.02
C VAL A 701 10.70 -24.02 -14.74
N ARG A 702 11.46 -23.91 -13.64
CA ARG A 702 12.39 -24.96 -13.20
C ARG A 702 11.68 -26.25 -12.82
N ARG A 703 10.60 -26.17 -12.04
CA ARG A 703 9.88 -27.33 -11.51
C ARG A 703 9.33 -28.23 -12.62
N PHE A 704 8.77 -27.64 -13.67
CA PHE A 704 8.14 -28.35 -14.79
C PHE A 704 9.00 -28.41 -16.05
N ASN A 705 10.28 -28.00 -15.98
CA ASN A 705 11.22 -28.01 -17.10
C ASN A 705 10.65 -27.30 -18.35
N LEU A 706 10.11 -26.10 -18.15
CA LEU A 706 9.39 -25.36 -19.19
C LEU A 706 10.35 -24.66 -20.15
N ARG A 707 10.07 -24.73 -21.44
CA ARG A 707 10.85 -24.10 -22.51
C ARG A 707 10.05 -23.00 -23.18
N LEU A 708 10.65 -21.83 -23.34
CA LEU A 708 10.05 -20.65 -23.96
C LEU A 708 10.63 -20.42 -25.36
N SER A 709 9.76 -20.30 -26.36
CA SER A 709 10.10 -19.84 -27.71
C SER A 709 9.71 -18.36 -27.92
N LYS A 710 10.16 -17.75 -29.01
CA LYS A 710 9.79 -16.36 -29.34
C LYS A 710 8.29 -16.24 -29.63
N GLU A 711 7.72 -17.27 -30.23
CA GLU A 711 6.33 -17.34 -30.68
C GLU A 711 5.37 -17.55 -29.49
N ASP A 712 5.86 -18.09 -28.37
CA ASP A 712 5.07 -18.26 -27.15
C ASP A 712 4.80 -16.92 -26.44
N LEU A 713 5.73 -15.97 -26.52
CA LEU A 713 5.61 -14.67 -25.86
C LEU A 713 4.41 -13.89 -26.39
N LEU A 714 3.54 -13.47 -25.47
CA LEU A 714 2.33 -12.66 -25.74
C LEU A 714 1.32 -13.34 -26.69
N SER A 715 1.47 -14.64 -26.92
CA SER A 715 0.54 -15.47 -27.69
C SER A 715 -0.84 -15.63 -27.05
N ARG A 716 -0.99 -15.22 -25.77
CA ARG A 716 -2.24 -15.31 -25.01
C ARG A 716 -2.63 -14.00 -24.34
N CYS A 717 -3.94 -13.77 -24.28
CA CYS A 717 -4.52 -12.62 -23.61
C CYS A 717 -4.33 -12.73 -22.10
N VAL A 718 -3.62 -11.76 -21.51
CA VAL A 718 -3.38 -11.69 -20.07
C VAL A 718 -4.69 -11.68 -19.27
N LYS A 719 -5.77 -11.12 -19.84
CA LYS A 719 -7.09 -10.98 -19.19
C LYS A 719 -7.93 -12.25 -19.27
N CYS A 720 -8.15 -12.79 -20.46
CA CYS A 720 -9.09 -13.90 -20.68
C CYS A 720 -8.43 -15.22 -21.11
N ASN A 721 -7.10 -15.28 -21.20
CA ASN A 721 -6.31 -16.46 -21.60
C ASN A 721 -6.49 -16.92 -23.07
N SER A 722 -7.33 -16.24 -23.86
CA SER A 722 -7.53 -16.54 -25.28
C SER A 722 -6.28 -16.28 -26.11
N ASN A 723 -6.01 -17.16 -27.07
CA ASN A 723 -4.97 -17.00 -28.10
C ASN A 723 -5.50 -16.41 -29.42
N LYS A 724 -6.75 -15.94 -29.43
CA LYS A 724 -7.38 -15.35 -30.62
C LYS A 724 -7.18 -13.85 -30.64
N PHE A 725 -6.24 -13.39 -31.46
CA PHE A 725 -5.99 -11.98 -31.70
C PHE A 725 -6.25 -11.61 -33.15
N LYS A 726 -6.65 -10.36 -33.36
CA LYS A 726 -6.70 -9.73 -34.68
C LYS A 726 -5.82 -8.50 -34.68
N GLU A 727 -4.93 -8.43 -35.64
CA GLU A 727 -4.18 -7.23 -35.93
C GLU A 727 -5.13 -6.15 -36.49
N MET A 728 -4.96 -4.95 -35.99
CA MET A 728 -5.69 -3.76 -36.42
C MET A 728 -4.69 -2.66 -36.70
N ARG A 729 -4.82 -2.04 -37.88
CA ARG A 729 -4.02 -0.87 -38.21
C ARG A 729 -4.45 0.32 -37.35
N SER A 730 -3.49 1.17 -37.01
CA SER A 730 -3.73 2.32 -36.15
C SER A 730 -4.89 3.21 -36.61
N HIS A 731 -4.98 3.49 -37.92
CA HIS A 731 -6.05 4.33 -38.47
C HIS A 731 -7.45 3.71 -38.28
N GLU A 732 -7.59 2.39 -38.47
CA GLU A 732 -8.87 1.68 -38.28
C GLU A 732 -9.32 1.75 -36.83
N LEU A 733 -8.40 1.53 -35.89
CA LEU A 733 -8.72 1.57 -34.46
C LEU A 733 -8.95 3.01 -33.96
N LYS A 734 -8.21 3.99 -34.51
CA LYS A 734 -8.39 5.42 -34.23
C LYS A 734 -9.79 5.86 -34.65
N GLU A 735 -10.28 5.40 -35.80
CA GLU A 735 -11.63 5.70 -36.26
C GLU A 735 -12.70 5.18 -35.28
N LEU A 736 -12.58 3.93 -34.83
CA LEU A 736 -13.47 3.34 -33.83
C LEU A 736 -13.41 4.09 -32.48
N TYR A 737 -12.20 4.44 -32.05
CA TYR A 737 -11.97 5.18 -30.81
C TYR A 737 -12.57 6.59 -30.85
N THR A 738 -12.31 7.37 -31.92
CA THR A 738 -12.83 8.73 -32.08
C THR A 738 -14.35 8.76 -32.22
N LYS A 739 -14.94 7.75 -32.88
CA LYS A 739 -16.39 7.57 -32.97
C LYS A 739 -17.02 7.01 -31.69
N LYS A 740 -16.23 6.78 -30.63
CA LYS A 740 -16.66 6.17 -29.36
C LYS A 740 -17.43 4.86 -29.56
N VAL A 741 -17.01 4.06 -30.53
CA VAL A 741 -17.63 2.76 -30.80
C VAL A 741 -17.29 1.81 -29.66
N THR A 742 -18.29 1.44 -28.87
CA THR A 742 -18.16 0.50 -27.75
C THR A 742 -18.39 -0.95 -28.15
N LYS A 743 -19.07 -1.19 -29.29
CA LYS A 743 -19.30 -2.53 -29.84
C LYS A 743 -18.72 -2.66 -31.24
N TYR A 744 -17.82 -3.62 -31.42
CA TYR A 744 -17.27 -3.98 -32.72
C TYR A 744 -17.63 -5.44 -33.03
N LYS A 745 -18.53 -5.62 -33.99
CA LYS A 745 -19.20 -6.90 -34.25
C LYS A 745 -19.91 -7.39 -32.98
N HIS A 746 -19.54 -8.56 -32.45
CA HIS A 746 -20.07 -9.13 -31.22
C HIS A 746 -19.22 -8.83 -29.99
N LEU A 747 -18.16 -8.02 -30.12
CA LEU A 747 -17.21 -7.74 -29.04
C LEU A 747 -17.44 -6.35 -28.47
N GLU A 748 -17.40 -6.26 -27.14
CA GLU A 748 -17.32 -4.98 -26.43
C GLU A 748 -15.86 -4.54 -26.38
N LEU A 749 -15.55 -3.43 -27.04
CA LEU A 749 -14.19 -2.92 -27.13
C LEU A 749 -13.76 -2.27 -25.81
N ARG A 750 -12.58 -2.64 -25.33
CA ARG A 750 -12.00 -2.11 -24.09
C ARG A 750 -10.78 -1.26 -24.41
N TYR A 751 -10.97 0.05 -24.36
CA TYR A 751 -9.91 1.04 -24.59
C TYR A 751 -9.10 1.37 -23.32
N ASP A 752 -9.14 0.49 -22.31
CA ASP A 752 -8.47 0.68 -21.01
C ASP A 752 -7.00 1.11 -21.19
N GLY A 753 -6.67 2.33 -20.77
CA GLY A 753 -5.30 2.88 -20.84
C GLY A 753 -4.84 3.36 -22.22
N LEU A 754 -5.67 3.29 -23.25
CA LEU A 754 -5.38 3.78 -24.60
C LEU A 754 -5.66 5.29 -24.69
N ASN A 755 -4.68 6.07 -25.16
CA ASN A 755 -4.82 7.51 -25.36
C ASN A 755 -4.69 7.87 -26.84
N ILE A 756 -5.32 8.97 -27.27
CA ILE A 756 -5.39 9.35 -28.69
C ILE A 756 -4.02 9.54 -29.38
N TYR A 757 -2.99 9.95 -28.63
CA TYR A 757 -1.63 10.12 -29.16
C TYR A 757 -0.93 8.78 -29.44
N LYS A 758 -1.42 7.66 -28.88
CA LYS A 758 -0.85 6.32 -29.14
C LYS A 758 -1.06 5.85 -30.57
N PHE A 759 -2.10 6.36 -31.24
CA PHE A 759 -2.34 6.05 -32.65
C PHE A 759 -1.28 6.67 -33.58
N ASP A 760 -0.56 7.69 -33.13
CA ASP A 760 0.49 8.32 -33.95
C ASP A 760 1.86 7.66 -33.70
N GLU A 761 2.04 6.95 -32.57
CA GLU A 761 3.28 6.28 -32.18
C GLU A 761 3.33 4.80 -32.59
N ILE A 762 2.18 4.16 -32.77
CA ILE A 762 2.06 2.70 -32.95
C ILE A 762 1.32 2.41 -34.24
N GLU A 763 1.88 1.54 -35.08
CA GLU A 763 1.30 1.16 -36.36
C GLU A 763 0.25 0.06 -36.25
N ILE A 764 0.50 -0.93 -35.37
CA ILE A 764 -0.30 -2.15 -35.23
C ILE A 764 -0.76 -2.33 -33.78
N PHE A 765 -2.06 -2.59 -33.63
CA PHE A 765 -2.69 -2.96 -32.37
C PHE A 765 -3.22 -4.39 -32.46
N TYR A 766 -3.26 -5.10 -31.34
CA TYR A 766 -3.77 -6.47 -31.25
C TYR A 766 -5.06 -6.50 -30.43
N LEU A 767 -6.17 -6.79 -31.09
CA LEU A 767 -7.48 -6.93 -30.47
C LEU A 767 -7.74 -8.39 -30.10
N CYS A 768 -7.99 -8.66 -28.81
CA CYS A 768 -8.43 -9.98 -28.37
C CYS A 768 -9.88 -10.24 -28.80
N TYR A 769 -10.09 -11.30 -29.59
CA TYR A 769 -11.38 -11.70 -30.16
C TYR A 769 -12.32 -12.41 -29.18
N THR A 770 -12.01 -12.38 -27.89
CA THR A 770 -12.81 -13.03 -26.85
C THR A 770 -13.29 -12.05 -25.80
N CYS A 771 -12.43 -11.13 -25.33
CA CYS A 771 -12.81 -10.16 -24.30
C CYS A 771 -12.76 -8.69 -24.76
N GLY A 772 -12.37 -8.44 -26.02
CA GLY A 772 -12.28 -7.10 -26.61
C GLY A 772 -11.13 -6.23 -26.08
N GLN A 773 -10.19 -6.82 -25.34
CA GLN A 773 -9.00 -6.13 -24.84
C GLN A 773 -8.05 -5.79 -26.00
N ILE A 774 -7.55 -4.55 -26.01
CA ILE A 774 -6.58 -4.05 -26.99
C ILE A 774 -5.18 -4.03 -26.38
N TYR A 775 -4.19 -4.51 -27.14
CA TYR A 775 -2.77 -4.54 -26.80
C TYR A 775 -1.92 -3.86 -27.87
N TRP A 776 -0.72 -3.41 -27.50
CA TRP A 776 0.24 -2.79 -28.40
C TRP A 776 1.67 -2.93 -27.87
N GLU A 777 2.66 -2.80 -28.75
CA GLU A 777 4.06 -2.77 -28.37
C GLU A 777 4.46 -1.38 -27.85
N GLY A 778 5.02 -1.31 -26.64
CA GLY A 778 5.42 -0.04 -26.00
C GLY A 778 6.56 -0.21 -25.00
N CYS A 779 6.89 0.83 -24.22
CA CYS A 779 8.01 0.76 -23.27
C CYS A 779 7.85 -0.33 -22.18
N HIS A 780 6.60 -0.70 -21.86
CA HIS A 780 6.28 -1.82 -20.97
C HIS A 780 6.64 -3.15 -21.64
N HIS A 781 6.37 -3.33 -22.93
CA HIS A 781 6.72 -4.52 -23.71
C HIS A 781 8.22 -4.87 -23.60
N HIS A 782 9.10 -3.90 -23.85
CA HIS A 782 10.55 -4.12 -23.84
C HIS A 782 11.09 -4.47 -22.44
N ARG A 783 10.60 -3.82 -21.38
CA ARG A 783 11.01 -4.12 -19.99
C ARG A 783 10.58 -5.51 -19.55
N PHE A 784 9.40 -5.97 -19.97
CA PHE A 784 8.90 -7.29 -19.64
C PHE A 784 9.68 -8.37 -20.38
N ARG A 785 9.94 -8.17 -21.67
CA ARG A 785 10.75 -9.10 -22.48
C ARG A 785 12.11 -9.36 -21.85
N LYS A 786 12.84 -8.29 -21.49
CA LYS A 786 14.13 -8.41 -20.80
C LYS A 786 14.07 -9.21 -19.50
N LYS A 787 13.05 -8.97 -18.67
CA LYS A 787 12.87 -9.71 -17.40
C LYS A 787 12.51 -11.17 -17.60
N ILE A 788 11.75 -11.50 -18.66
CA ILE A 788 11.46 -12.89 -19.00
C ILE A 788 12.71 -13.58 -19.56
N GLU A 789 13.47 -12.91 -20.42
CA GLU A 789 14.76 -13.43 -20.90
C GLU A 789 15.69 -13.77 -19.72
N GLU A 790 15.81 -12.90 -18.70
CA GLU A 790 16.57 -13.18 -17.46
C GLU A 790 16.07 -14.42 -16.69
N VAL A 791 14.78 -14.75 -16.75
CA VAL A 791 14.20 -15.94 -16.08
C VAL A 791 14.61 -17.24 -16.78
N PHE A 792 14.74 -17.20 -18.11
CA PHE A 792 15.05 -18.38 -18.93
C PHE A 792 16.54 -18.46 -19.33
N GLU A 793 17.35 -17.39 -19.16
CA GLU A 793 18.80 -17.36 -19.43
C GLU A 793 19.66 -17.91 -18.28
N ASP A 794 19.20 -17.82 -17.03
CA ASP A 794 19.90 -18.34 -15.82
C ASP A 794 20.19 -19.87 -15.91
N GLU A 795 19.57 -20.60 -16.84
CA GLU A 795 19.78 -22.04 -17.07
C GLU A 795 20.99 -22.37 -17.98
N SER A 796 21.60 -21.37 -18.62
CA SER A 796 22.73 -21.61 -19.55
C SER A 796 24.04 -22.00 -18.86
N LYS A 797 24.18 -21.77 -17.55
CA LYS A 797 25.44 -21.97 -16.80
C LYS A 797 25.48 -23.24 -15.95
N GLU A 798 24.36 -23.87 -15.65
CA GLU A 798 24.30 -25.10 -14.84
C GLU A 798 23.62 -26.23 -15.63
N LYS A 799 24.44 -27.12 -16.18
CA LYS A 799 24.06 -28.42 -16.78
C LYS A 799 23.11 -28.36 -18.00
N GLY A 800 23.70 -28.16 -19.18
CA GLY A 800 23.38 -28.90 -20.40
C GLY A 800 21.91 -29.24 -20.71
N ALA A 801 20.98 -28.30 -20.60
CA ALA A 801 19.67 -28.36 -21.26
C ALA A 801 19.01 -26.98 -21.21
N GLY A 802 18.99 -26.27 -22.34
CA GLY A 802 18.31 -24.97 -22.47
C GLY A 802 18.94 -24.10 -23.55
N LYS A 803 18.66 -24.41 -24.82
CA LYS A 803 19.05 -23.56 -25.94
C LYS A 803 17.91 -22.57 -26.18
N ILE A 804 18.16 -21.27 -26.08
CA ILE A 804 17.35 -20.30 -26.81
C ILE A 804 17.70 -20.53 -28.29
N ILE A 805 16.77 -21.09 -29.07
CA ILE A 805 16.97 -21.17 -30.52
C ILE A 805 16.64 -19.79 -31.10
N LEU A 806 17.62 -18.89 -31.05
CA LEU A 806 17.67 -17.77 -31.99
C LEU A 806 18.27 -18.37 -33.28
N GLN A 807 17.42 -18.83 -34.21
CA GLN A 807 17.88 -18.91 -35.59
C GLN A 807 18.14 -17.47 -36.04
N GLU A 808 19.42 -17.15 -36.27
CA GLU A 808 19.81 -16.00 -37.07
C GLU A 808 19.20 -16.19 -38.47
N GLU A 809 18.56 -15.16 -39.00
CA GLU A 809 18.17 -15.12 -40.40
C GLU A 809 19.40 -15.41 -41.26
N PRO A 810 19.30 -16.23 -42.32
CA PRO A 810 20.41 -16.40 -43.23
C PRO A 810 20.73 -15.04 -43.84
N GLN A 811 21.94 -14.53 -43.57
CA GLN A 811 22.51 -13.44 -44.34
C GLN A 811 22.51 -13.86 -45.81
N GLU A 812 21.60 -13.28 -46.61
CA GLU A 812 21.75 -13.27 -48.05
C GLU A 812 23.06 -12.54 -48.36
N LEU A 813 24.06 -13.34 -48.71
CA LEU A 813 25.22 -12.92 -49.49
C LEU A 813 24.69 -12.34 -50.80
N ILE A 814 24.46 -11.03 -50.84
CA ILE A 814 24.40 -10.30 -52.09
C ILE A 814 25.84 -10.17 -52.58
N THR A 815 26.22 -11.13 -53.42
CA THR A 815 27.37 -11.02 -54.32
C THR A 815 27.17 -9.83 -55.24
N LEU A 816 28.17 -8.96 -55.31
CA LEU A 816 28.36 -7.97 -56.36
C LEU A 816 28.44 -8.68 -57.72
N ASP A 817 27.48 -8.37 -58.59
CA ASP A 817 27.65 -8.23 -60.04
C ASP A 817 26.62 -7.22 -60.58
#